data_AF-A0A4Z2CWQ1-F1
#
_entry.id   AF-A0A4Z2CWQ1-F1
#
_cell.length_a   1.000
_cell.length_b   1.000
_cell.length_c   1.000
_cell.angle_alpha   90.00
_cell.angle_beta   90.00
_cell.angle_gamma   90.00
#
_symmetry.space_group_name_H-M   'P 1'
#
loop_
_entity.id
_entity.type
_entity.pdbx_description
1 polymer ?
#
loop_
_entity_poly.entity_id
_entity_poly.type
_entity_poly.pdbx_seq_one_letter_code
_entity_poly.pdbx_strand_id
1 'polypeptide(L)'
;MAEEDGKSLEEENRQLKSALKVSMQEKYEAAEYGLTLLETNQQLKNQLDELSGKCEELDRELKITRKSLEEQNLMQRRLSIAGFQEEDDLVSESANRERVLRNQVHDLEVELKEVRLKYERQMAENDALHKRNVEQQSAHEDLEKQFRNLKSDIRDAKAKEVQILNEYDDLEAENLELQKTILSLKTSQVEFESVRHELKRLQEENDVIHVQLEEITRLKRMTEKSLEDALESLQIERDQRHNLRKELDSRIISDSISHLSDLRNLSLANANKLNHHTENNTEYQKLDVNTSTNEPPGTDVKNHEENKANSKHPSPDDLLTELRTTEIAKYQAELAHVEAEKNELTRTLEITQRSLELATSEVSNKQERINGLLAQLDAIMSVKSEADSEFEVRELESEVQTTVNCKNSMDESCISVNCHIDENEDPNTNANSDLKRLRRTLRLNENRYSVALRQIASMQHDLWRYHEREKLDSRPELTSEECLKQELVRLQGIVEQRNEEIKTLQQKLSDNEQTVCTNYSKVCSITETYKQCLIVLIGIYSFVCSVIKVSPHKQVSYVADRFNIPLRVDKDSSDNSIASDLVVADKPIDEHLGQECATKQTESATTTTTTSIIGSNFELLSEEANLHLTVVTQLRHLVSTFNEKYSQISTQVLITVL
;
A
#
# COMPACT_ATOMS: atom_id res chain seq x y z
N MET A 1 -112.70 92.89 161.04
CA MET A 1 -111.63 93.87 160.72
C MET A 1 -110.31 93.31 161.22
N ALA A 2 -109.26 93.37 160.38
CA ALA A 2 -107.84 93.35 160.77
C ALA A 2 -107.13 92.04 161.22
N GLU A 3 -107.74 90.85 161.26
CA GLU A 3 -107.00 89.60 161.63
C GLU A 3 -107.11 88.40 160.67
N GLU A 4 -107.99 88.41 159.66
CA GLU A 4 -108.14 87.29 158.71
C GLU A 4 -107.30 87.46 157.43
N ASP A 5 -107.21 88.68 156.90
CA ASP A 5 -106.52 88.98 155.63
C ASP A 5 -105.02 88.60 155.64
N GLY A 6 -104.35 88.73 156.80
CA GLY A 6 -102.93 88.42 156.95
C GLY A 6 -102.57 86.94 156.77
N LYS A 7 -103.47 86.02 157.17
CA LYS A 7 -103.22 84.57 157.12
C LYS A 7 -103.35 84.00 155.69
N SER A 8 -104.21 84.61 154.86
CA SER A 8 -104.36 84.21 153.46
C SER A 8 -103.07 84.44 152.66
N LEU A 9 -102.43 85.60 152.87
CA LEU A 9 -101.22 86.00 152.15
C LEU A 9 -100.00 85.13 152.49
N GLU A 10 -99.85 84.66 153.74
CA GLU A 10 -98.75 83.76 154.11
C GLU A 10 -98.87 82.37 153.49
N GLU A 11 -100.08 81.86 153.37
CA GLU A 11 -100.35 80.54 152.75
C GLU A 11 -100.08 80.58 151.24
N GLU A 12 -100.56 81.62 150.55
CA GLU A 12 -100.29 81.86 149.13
C GLU A 12 -98.79 82.05 148.85
N ASN A 13 -98.08 82.82 149.68
CA ASN A 13 -96.64 83.02 149.55
C ASN A 13 -95.85 81.71 149.74
N ARG A 14 -96.34 80.80 150.58
CA ARG A 14 -95.76 79.45 150.78
C ARG A 14 -96.00 78.55 149.58
N GLN A 15 -97.21 78.58 149.00
CA GLN A 15 -97.53 77.84 147.78
C GLN A 15 -96.70 78.32 146.58
N LEU A 16 -96.57 79.64 146.38
CA LEU A 16 -95.73 80.22 145.34
C LEU A 16 -94.24 79.83 145.49
N LYS A 17 -93.71 79.80 146.71
CA LYS A 17 -92.34 79.31 146.98
C LYS A 17 -92.19 77.81 146.71
N SER A 18 -93.21 77.01 146.99
CA SER A 18 -93.21 75.57 146.69
C SER A 18 -93.27 75.31 145.17
N ALA A 19 -94.18 75.96 144.45
CA ALA A 19 -94.30 75.88 143.00
C ALA A 19 -93.03 76.39 142.29
N LEU A 20 -92.40 77.47 142.78
CA LEU A 20 -91.11 77.94 142.28
C LEU A 20 -90.00 76.89 142.50
N LYS A 21 -89.96 76.22 143.66
CA LYS A 21 -88.98 75.15 143.92
C LYS A 21 -89.21 73.95 142.98
N VAL A 22 -90.45 73.51 142.78
CA VAL A 22 -90.79 72.44 141.83
C VAL A 22 -90.36 72.84 140.41
N SER A 23 -90.74 74.02 139.94
CA SER A 23 -90.35 74.51 138.61
C SER A 23 -88.83 74.70 138.44
N MET A 24 -88.09 74.98 139.52
CA MET A 24 -86.62 74.96 139.48
C MET A 24 -86.08 73.54 139.41
N GLN A 25 -86.63 72.59 140.17
CA GLN A 25 -86.19 71.20 140.14
C GLN A 25 -86.51 70.52 138.79
N GLU A 26 -87.70 70.74 138.22
CA GLU A 26 -88.05 70.32 136.85
C GLU A 26 -87.08 70.89 135.81
N LYS A 27 -86.57 72.12 136.00
CA LYS A 27 -85.54 72.71 135.14
C LYS A 27 -84.16 72.11 135.34
N TYR A 28 -83.78 71.73 136.57
CA TYR A 28 -82.53 71.00 136.82
C TYR A 28 -82.59 69.60 136.21
N GLU A 29 -83.67 68.85 136.46
CA GLU A 29 -83.87 67.52 135.88
C GLU A 29 -83.92 67.59 134.35
N ALA A 30 -84.64 68.54 133.75
CA ALA A 30 -84.63 68.76 132.30
C ALA A 30 -83.25 69.20 131.75
N ALA A 31 -82.43 69.88 132.54
CA ALA A 31 -81.05 70.22 132.17
C ALA A 31 -80.11 69.01 132.29
N GLU A 32 -80.29 68.11 133.26
CA GLU A 32 -79.55 66.85 133.40
C GLU A 32 -79.93 65.85 132.29
N TYR A 33 -81.22 65.69 131.99
CA TYR A 33 -81.68 64.92 130.82
C TYR A 33 -81.24 65.57 129.50
N GLY A 34 -81.24 66.90 129.41
CA GLY A 34 -80.72 67.64 128.26
C GLY A 34 -79.21 67.43 128.07
N LEU A 35 -78.43 67.47 129.15
CA LEU A 35 -76.98 67.27 129.13
C LEU A 35 -76.64 65.83 128.77
N THR A 36 -77.25 64.84 129.42
CA THR A 36 -77.02 63.41 129.11
C THR A 36 -77.50 63.02 127.71
N LEU A 37 -78.56 63.64 127.19
CA LEU A 37 -78.96 63.50 125.79
C LEU A 37 -77.94 64.14 124.83
N LEU A 38 -77.32 65.26 125.20
CA LEU A 38 -76.29 65.92 124.39
C LEU A 38 -74.96 65.15 124.43
N GLU A 39 -74.58 64.59 125.59
CA GLU A 39 -73.44 63.69 125.75
C GLU A 39 -73.61 62.39 124.95
N THR A 40 -74.77 61.73 125.04
CA THR A 40 -75.06 60.52 124.24
C THR A 40 -75.17 60.84 122.76
N ASN A 41 -75.72 61.99 122.36
CA ASN A 41 -75.70 62.46 120.97
C ASN A 41 -74.27 62.72 120.48
N GLN A 42 -73.38 63.25 121.33
CA GLN A 42 -71.96 63.45 121.00
C GLN A 42 -71.20 62.11 120.93
N GLN A 43 -71.49 61.16 121.81
CA GLN A 43 -70.92 59.80 121.75
C GLN A 43 -71.36 59.08 120.47
N LEU A 44 -72.64 59.17 120.09
CA LEU A 44 -73.17 58.61 118.84
C LEU A 44 -72.57 59.30 117.60
N LYS A 45 -72.34 60.62 117.62
CA LYS A 45 -71.59 61.33 116.58
C LYS A 45 -70.16 60.81 116.48
N ASN A 46 -69.42 60.80 117.59
CA ASN A 46 -68.05 60.29 117.63
C ASN A 46 -67.96 58.85 117.08
N GLN A 47 -68.92 57.98 117.43
CA GLN A 47 -69.00 56.61 116.89
C GLN A 47 -69.34 56.58 115.39
N LEU A 48 -70.23 57.45 114.92
CA LEU A 48 -70.58 57.54 113.50
C LEU A 48 -69.42 58.09 112.67
N ASP A 49 -68.71 59.09 113.18
CA ASP A 49 -67.50 59.67 112.58
C ASP A 49 -66.36 58.63 112.56
N GLU A 50 -66.16 57.87 113.65
CA GLU A 50 -65.17 56.79 113.73
C GLU A 50 -65.52 55.63 112.77
N LEU A 51 -66.81 55.26 112.66
CA LEU A 51 -67.27 54.26 111.69
C LEU A 51 -67.15 54.77 110.25
N SER A 52 -67.43 56.05 109.98
CA SER A 52 -67.22 56.67 108.67
C SER A 52 -65.74 56.65 108.28
N GLY A 53 -64.85 57.03 109.20
CA GLY A 53 -63.40 56.95 109.01
C GLY A 53 -62.92 55.53 108.71
N LYS A 54 -63.41 54.53 109.43
CA LYS A 54 -63.12 53.10 109.17
C LYS A 54 -63.68 52.62 107.82
N CYS A 55 -64.89 53.05 107.44
CA CYS A 55 -65.45 52.75 106.13
C CYS A 55 -64.59 53.34 105.02
N GLU A 56 -64.15 54.60 105.14
CA GLU A 56 -63.22 55.20 104.17
C GLU A 56 -61.85 54.50 104.14
N GLU A 57 -61.32 54.07 105.29
CA GLU A 57 -60.06 53.34 105.38
C GLU A 57 -60.15 52.01 104.60
N LEU A 58 -61.19 51.22 104.86
CA LEU A 58 -61.46 49.98 104.13
C LEU A 58 -61.72 50.23 102.64
N ASP A 59 -62.35 51.34 102.28
CA ASP A 59 -62.62 51.71 100.89
C ASP A 59 -61.35 52.24 100.17
N ARG A 60 -60.33 52.73 100.91
CA ARG A 60 -58.97 53.02 100.41
C ARG A 60 -58.18 51.72 100.24
N GLU A 61 -58.19 50.84 101.23
CA GLU A 61 -57.54 49.51 101.17
C GLU A 61 -58.10 48.64 100.03
N LEU A 62 -59.43 48.62 99.84
CA LEU A 62 -60.08 47.94 98.70
C LEU A 62 -59.66 48.51 97.34
N LYS A 63 -59.40 49.82 97.23
CA LYS A 63 -58.90 50.44 95.99
C LYS A 63 -57.43 50.10 95.74
N ILE A 64 -56.60 50.03 96.79
CA ILE A 64 -55.19 49.63 96.69
C ILE A 64 -55.06 48.14 96.32
N THR A 65 -55.78 47.27 97.02
CA THR A 65 -55.77 45.81 96.76
C THR A 65 -56.34 45.45 95.39
N ARG A 66 -57.40 46.12 94.92
CA ARG A 66 -57.90 45.95 93.53
C ARG A 66 -56.84 46.35 92.50
N LYS A 67 -56.19 47.51 92.64
CA LYS A 67 -55.11 47.93 91.74
C LYS A 67 -53.94 46.94 91.74
N SER A 68 -53.50 46.49 92.90
CA SER A 68 -52.42 45.50 93.03
C SER A 68 -52.80 44.16 92.35
N LEU A 69 -54.05 43.72 92.49
CA LEU A 69 -54.57 42.54 91.81
C LEU A 69 -54.67 42.74 90.28
N GLU A 70 -55.09 43.92 89.81
CA GLU A 70 -55.13 44.28 88.38
C GLU A 70 -53.71 44.30 87.77
N GLU A 71 -52.75 44.91 88.47
CA GLU A 71 -51.33 44.94 88.12
C GLU A 71 -50.71 43.53 88.10
N GLN A 72 -51.02 42.69 89.09
CA GLN A 72 -50.57 41.30 89.14
C GLN A 72 -51.17 40.46 87.99
N ASN A 73 -52.46 40.63 87.68
CA ASN A 73 -53.10 39.99 86.53
C ASN A 73 -52.49 40.44 85.20
N LEU A 74 -52.18 41.74 85.06
CA LEU A 74 -51.52 42.29 83.87
C LEU A 74 -50.08 41.74 83.73
N MET A 75 -49.33 41.68 84.83
CA MET A 75 -48.00 41.07 84.86
C MET A 75 -48.05 39.58 84.49
N GLN A 76 -48.96 38.81 85.07
CA GLN A 76 -49.12 37.39 84.76
C GLN A 76 -49.47 37.16 83.28
N ARG A 77 -50.35 37.98 82.69
CA ARG A 77 -50.64 37.94 81.24
C ARG A 77 -49.40 38.26 80.40
N ARG A 78 -48.63 39.29 80.76
CA ARG A 78 -47.39 39.65 80.06
C ARG A 78 -46.33 38.56 80.15
N LEU A 79 -46.15 37.95 81.32
CA LEU A 79 -45.23 36.82 81.52
C LEU A 79 -45.67 35.58 80.72
N SER A 80 -46.98 35.27 80.69
CA SER A 80 -47.50 34.17 79.87
C SER A 80 -47.30 34.41 78.37
N ILE A 81 -47.53 35.64 77.88
CA ILE A 81 -47.30 36.00 76.47
C ILE A 81 -45.80 35.94 76.13
N ALA A 82 -44.93 36.46 77.00
CA ALA A 82 -43.48 36.39 76.81
C ALA A 82 -42.98 34.94 76.79
N GLY A 83 -43.49 34.07 77.66
CA GLY A 83 -43.15 32.64 77.65
C GLY A 83 -43.57 31.92 76.37
N PHE A 84 -44.77 32.22 75.84
CA PHE A 84 -45.19 31.69 74.54
C PHE A 84 -44.35 32.23 73.38
N GLN A 85 -43.88 33.49 73.45
CA GLN A 85 -42.99 34.08 72.45
C GLN A 85 -41.60 33.44 72.49
N GLU A 86 -41.03 33.23 73.68
CA GLU A 86 -39.75 32.53 73.86
C GLU A 86 -39.83 31.07 73.40
N GLU A 87 -40.95 30.38 73.64
CA GLU A 87 -41.20 29.02 73.15
C GLU A 87 -41.30 28.97 71.62
N ASP A 88 -42.07 29.88 70.99
CA ASP A 88 -42.24 29.93 69.52
C ASP A 88 -40.93 30.36 68.82
N ASP A 89 -40.17 31.31 69.39
CA ASP A 89 -38.83 31.69 68.91
C ASP A 89 -37.88 30.49 68.95
N LEU A 90 -37.79 29.76 70.08
CA LEU A 90 -36.95 28.57 70.22
C LEU A 90 -37.37 27.42 69.29
N VAL A 91 -38.67 27.20 69.10
CA VAL A 91 -39.20 26.22 68.14
C VAL A 91 -38.85 26.64 66.71
N SER A 92 -38.94 27.93 66.38
CA SER A 92 -38.58 28.45 65.06
C SER A 92 -37.08 28.33 64.77
N GLU A 93 -36.20 28.62 65.75
CA GLU A 93 -34.75 28.46 65.60
C GLU A 93 -34.40 26.98 65.44
N SER A 94 -34.99 26.10 66.26
CA SER A 94 -34.80 24.65 66.18
C SER A 94 -35.22 24.10 64.81
N ALA A 95 -36.41 24.45 64.33
CA ALA A 95 -36.91 24.05 63.01
C ALA A 95 -36.10 24.63 61.84
N ASN A 96 -35.54 25.85 61.99
CA ASN A 96 -34.67 26.46 60.98
C ASN A 96 -33.28 25.81 60.97
N ARG A 97 -32.70 25.53 62.14
CA ARG A 97 -31.43 24.81 62.30
C ARG A 97 -31.54 23.39 61.75
N GLU A 98 -32.62 22.70 62.03
CA GLU A 98 -32.88 21.37 61.48
C GLU A 98 -33.02 21.42 59.96
N ARG A 99 -33.74 22.41 59.41
CA ARG A 99 -33.85 22.63 57.96
C ARG A 99 -32.49 22.86 57.29
N VAL A 100 -31.62 23.68 57.89
CA VAL A 100 -30.25 23.89 57.37
C VAL A 100 -29.45 22.58 57.37
N LEU A 101 -29.54 21.78 58.44
CA LEU A 101 -28.87 20.48 58.50
C LEU A 101 -29.44 19.47 57.49
N ARG A 102 -30.77 19.41 57.30
CA ARG A 102 -31.40 18.57 56.27
C ARG A 102 -30.96 18.97 54.86
N ASN A 103 -30.85 20.27 54.58
CA ASN A 103 -30.35 20.77 53.30
C ASN A 103 -28.89 20.34 53.09
N GLN A 104 -28.00 20.56 54.07
CA GLN A 104 -26.60 20.14 53.99
C GLN A 104 -26.44 18.63 53.77
N VAL A 105 -27.28 17.80 54.39
CA VAL A 105 -27.30 16.35 54.13
C VAL A 105 -27.76 16.05 52.69
N HIS A 106 -28.77 16.76 52.18
CA HIS A 106 -29.23 16.60 50.80
C HIS A 106 -28.18 17.02 49.77
N ASP A 107 -27.50 18.14 49.99
CA ASP A 107 -26.43 18.65 49.13
C ASP A 107 -25.26 17.64 49.08
N LEU A 108 -24.80 17.15 50.24
CA LEU A 108 -23.77 16.11 50.33
C LEU A 108 -24.20 14.78 49.69
N GLU A 109 -25.48 14.41 49.79
CA GLU A 109 -26.03 13.26 49.09
C GLU A 109 -26.00 13.41 47.56
N VAL A 110 -26.25 14.62 47.05
CA VAL A 110 -26.18 14.93 45.60
C VAL A 110 -24.73 14.93 45.13
N GLU A 111 -23.83 15.61 45.84
CA GLU A 111 -22.38 15.58 45.57
C GLU A 111 -21.83 14.15 45.55
N LEU A 112 -22.22 13.31 46.52
CA LEU A 112 -21.79 11.91 46.59
C LEU A 112 -22.33 11.06 45.42
N LYS A 113 -23.55 11.33 44.94
CA LYS A 113 -24.12 10.70 43.73
C LYS A 113 -23.37 11.18 42.48
N GLU A 114 -23.07 12.46 42.36
CA GLU A 114 -22.28 13.01 41.26
C GLU A 114 -20.84 12.47 41.21
N VAL A 115 -20.15 12.39 42.36
CA VAL A 115 -18.78 11.89 42.45
C VAL A 115 -18.71 10.41 42.08
N ARG A 116 -19.71 9.59 42.50
CA ARG A 116 -19.83 8.20 42.04
C ARG A 116 -20.00 8.11 40.52
N LEU A 117 -20.91 8.90 39.95
CA LEU A 117 -21.14 8.91 38.50
C LEU A 117 -19.91 9.41 37.70
N LYS A 118 -19.15 10.36 38.25
CA LYS A 118 -17.87 10.82 37.68
C LYS A 118 -16.81 9.72 37.73
N TYR A 119 -16.70 9.00 38.86
CA TYR A 119 -15.81 7.86 39.02
C TYR A 119 -16.15 6.69 38.09
N GLU A 120 -17.42 6.30 37.99
CA GLU A 120 -17.90 5.23 37.09
C GLU A 120 -17.58 5.54 35.62
N ARG A 121 -17.78 6.80 35.19
CA ARG A 121 -17.37 7.26 33.85
C ARG A 121 -15.85 7.19 33.65
N GLN A 122 -15.07 7.64 34.62
CA GLN A 122 -13.60 7.62 34.54
C GLN A 122 -13.04 6.19 34.53
N MET A 123 -13.67 5.25 35.24
CA MET A 123 -13.33 3.82 35.16
C MET A 123 -13.63 3.25 33.78
N ALA A 124 -14.82 3.51 33.22
CA ALA A 124 -15.18 3.05 31.88
C ALA A 124 -14.28 3.66 30.78
N GLU A 125 -13.85 4.91 30.93
CA GLU A 125 -12.86 5.55 30.05
C GLU A 125 -11.48 4.88 30.19
N ASN A 126 -11.05 4.55 31.41
CA ASN A 126 -9.78 3.85 31.66
C ASN A 126 -9.79 2.43 31.07
N ASP A 127 -10.88 1.68 31.22
CA ASP A 127 -11.05 0.36 30.59
C ASP A 127 -11.02 0.44 29.06
N ALA A 128 -11.64 1.47 28.47
CA ALA A 128 -11.60 1.72 27.02
C ALA A 128 -10.19 2.10 26.53
N LEU A 129 -9.46 2.93 27.28
CA LEU A 129 -8.07 3.28 27.01
C LEU A 129 -7.13 2.08 27.16
N HIS A 130 -7.34 1.24 28.17
CA HIS A 130 -6.60 0.00 28.37
C HIS A 130 -6.83 -0.97 27.20
N LYS A 131 -8.09 -1.17 26.78
CA LYS A 131 -8.42 -1.98 25.59
C LYS A 131 -7.73 -1.45 24.33
N ARG A 132 -7.79 -0.13 24.08
CA ARG A 132 -7.11 0.51 22.96
C ARG A 132 -5.58 0.33 23.02
N ASN A 133 -4.99 0.38 24.21
CA ASN A 133 -3.56 0.17 24.40
C ASN A 133 -3.15 -1.28 24.06
N VAL A 134 -3.93 -2.27 24.50
CA VAL A 134 -3.73 -3.69 24.12
C VAL A 134 -3.90 -3.91 22.60
N GLU A 135 -4.90 -3.30 21.98
CA GLU A 135 -5.08 -3.32 20.52
C GLU A 135 -3.88 -2.70 19.78
N GLN A 136 -3.34 -1.58 20.28
CA GLN A 136 -2.13 -0.95 19.74
C GLN A 136 -0.86 -1.79 19.96
N GLN A 137 -0.73 -2.48 21.09
CA GLN A 137 0.39 -3.41 21.35
C GLN A 137 0.37 -4.59 20.40
N SER A 138 -0.80 -5.24 20.20
CA SER A 138 -0.94 -6.33 19.21
C SER A 138 -0.60 -5.87 17.80
N ALA A 139 -1.09 -4.71 17.38
CA ALA A 139 -0.78 -4.14 16.07
C ALA A 139 0.72 -3.80 15.92
N HIS A 140 1.38 -3.37 17.00
CA HIS A 140 2.82 -3.13 17.00
C HIS A 140 3.63 -4.43 16.87
N GLU A 141 3.27 -5.48 17.63
CA GLU A 141 3.90 -6.80 17.49
C GLU A 141 3.75 -7.37 16.07
N ASP A 142 2.59 -7.20 15.44
CA ASP A 142 2.34 -7.69 14.08
C ASP A 142 3.11 -6.90 13.02
N LEU A 143 3.26 -5.59 13.21
CA LEU A 143 4.17 -4.77 12.40
C LEU A 143 5.64 -5.18 12.60
N GLU A 144 6.07 -5.51 13.82
CA GLU A 144 7.41 -6.07 14.03
C GLU A 144 7.59 -7.44 13.37
N LYS A 145 6.58 -8.32 13.41
CA LYS A 145 6.60 -9.63 12.70
C LYS A 145 6.78 -9.40 11.20
N GLN A 146 6.01 -8.48 10.60
CA GLN A 146 6.16 -8.10 9.20
C GLN A 146 7.55 -7.51 8.90
N PHE A 147 8.07 -6.62 9.75
CA PHE A 147 9.42 -6.05 9.58
C PHE A 147 10.52 -7.11 9.67
N ARG A 148 10.40 -8.08 10.58
CA ARG A 148 11.32 -9.23 10.68
C ARG A 148 11.29 -10.11 9.43
N ASN A 149 10.09 -10.37 8.88
CA ASN A 149 9.91 -11.17 7.67
C ASN A 149 10.52 -10.47 6.44
N LEU A 150 10.13 -9.21 6.18
CA LEU A 150 10.69 -8.39 5.08
C LEU A 150 12.22 -8.25 5.16
N LYS A 151 12.77 -8.18 6.39
CA LYS A 151 14.22 -8.18 6.62
C LYS A 151 14.87 -9.55 6.38
N SER A 152 14.13 -10.66 6.39
CA SER A 152 14.60 -11.93 5.83
C SER A 152 14.52 -11.92 4.32
N ASP A 153 13.36 -11.59 3.74
CA ASP A 153 13.14 -11.58 2.29
C ASP A 153 14.21 -10.75 1.56
N ILE A 154 14.61 -9.60 2.11
CA ILE A 154 15.70 -8.75 1.60
C ILE A 154 17.09 -9.41 1.69
N ARG A 155 17.37 -10.22 2.72
CA ARG A 155 18.63 -10.99 2.81
C ARG A 155 18.62 -12.16 1.83
N ASP A 156 17.50 -12.84 1.71
CA ASP A 156 17.35 -14.02 0.86
C ASP A 156 17.33 -13.64 -0.63
N ALA A 157 16.77 -12.47 -0.96
CA ALA A 157 16.92 -11.84 -2.27
C ALA A 157 18.38 -11.45 -2.58
N LYS A 158 19.11 -10.85 -1.63
CA LYS A 158 20.54 -10.52 -1.79
C LYS A 158 21.44 -11.75 -1.90
N ALA A 159 21.10 -12.85 -1.23
CA ALA A 159 21.81 -14.11 -1.39
C ALA A 159 21.65 -14.65 -2.83
N LYS A 160 20.43 -14.57 -3.39
CA LYS A 160 20.15 -14.93 -4.79
C LYS A 160 20.82 -13.97 -5.79
N GLU A 161 20.83 -12.67 -5.51
CA GLU A 161 21.55 -11.66 -6.30
C GLU A 161 23.04 -11.99 -6.40
N VAL A 162 23.70 -12.27 -5.27
CA VAL A 162 25.12 -12.68 -5.23
C VAL A 162 25.33 -14.03 -5.92
N GLN A 163 24.41 -15.00 -5.78
CA GLN A 163 24.51 -16.27 -6.48
C GLN A 163 24.47 -16.08 -8.01
N ILE A 164 23.51 -15.31 -8.52
CA ILE A 164 23.34 -15.05 -9.96
C ILE A 164 24.53 -14.26 -10.52
N LEU A 165 25.14 -13.36 -9.73
CA LEU A 165 26.38 -12.67 -10.12
C LEU A 165 27.56 -13.65 -10.23
N ASN A 166 27.73 -14.58 -9.30
CA ASN A 166 28.77 -15.60 -9.41
C ASN A 166 28.54 -16.53 -10.62
N GLU A 167 27.30 -16.97 -10.86
CA GLU A 167 26.92 -17.78 -12.02
C GLU A 167 27.17 -17.02 -13.34
N TYR A 168 27.02 -15.69 -13.35
CA TYR A 168 27.36 -14.84 -14.49
C TYR A 168 28.88 -14.71 -14.70
N ASP A 169 29.66 -14.51 -13.64
CA ASP A 169 31.13 -14.44 -13.69
C ASP A 169 31.73 -15.79 -14.20
N ASP A 170 31.18 -16.92 -13.76
CA ASP A 170 31.56 -18.26 -14.24
C ASP A 170 31.25 -18.44 -15.75
N LEU A 171 30.10 -17.94 -16.22
CA LEU A 171 29.72 -17.96 -17.64
C LEU A 171 30.57 -17.01 -18.50
N GLU A 172 30.99 -15.85 -17.99
CA GLU A 172 31.98 -15.01 -18.67
C GLU A 172 33.35 -15.70 -18.76
N ALA A 173 33.76 -16.42 -17.72
CA ALA A 173 34.99 -17.21 -17.73
C ALA A 173 34.96 -18.35 -18.76
N GLU A 174 33.88 -19.13 -18.83
CA GLU A 174 33.70 -20.18 -19.85
C GLU A 174 33.71 -19.58 -21.27
N ASN A 175 32.98 -18.48 -21.49
CA ASN A 175 32.94 -17.79 -22.79
C ASN A 175 34.34 -17.31 -23.22
N LEU A 176 35.13 -16.80 -22.28
CA LEU A 176 36.52 -16.37 -22.53
C LEU A 176 37.44 -17.57 -22.82
N GLU A 177 37.23 -18.73 -22.20
CA GLU A 177 37.92 -20.01 -22.52
C GLU A 177 37.53 -20.54 -23.92
N LEU A 178 36.25 -20.51 -24.27
CA LEU A 178 35.74 -20.86 -25.59
C LEU A 178 36.32 -19.91 -26.67
N GLN A 179 36.45 -18.62 -26.40
CA GLN A 179 37.12 -17.69 -27.31
C GLN A 179 38.62 -18.01 -27.49
N LYS A 180 39.35 -18.34 -26.41
CA LYS A 180 40.75 -18.79 -26.49
C LYS A 180 40.90 -20.06 -27.35
N THR A 181 40.08 -21.07 -27.11
CA THR A 181 40.14 -22.34 -27.86
C THR A 181 39.76 -22.15 -29.34
N ILE A 182 38.75 -21.34 -29.65
CA ILE A 182 38.41 -20.95 -31.04
C ILE A 182 39.58 -20.21 -31.72
N LEU A 183 40.30 -19.34 -31.02
CA LEU A 183 41.50 -18.67 -31.57
C LEU A 183 42.64 -19.67 -31.82
N SER A 184 42.88 -20.59 -30.89
CA SER A 184 43.91 -21.65 -31.02
C SER A 184 43.61 -22.61 -32.17
N LEU A 185 42.35 -22.98 -32.36
CA LEU A 185 41.90 -23.78 -33.51
C LEU A 185 42.08 -23.03 -34.83
N LYS A 186 41.81 -21.72 -34.87
CA LYS A 186 42.05 -20.90 -36.07
C LYS A 186 43.53 -20.79 -36.43
N THR A 187 44.44 -20.65 -35.44
CA THR A 187 45.89 -20.68 -35.71
C THR A 187 46.32 -22.05 -36.21
N SER A 188 45.85 -23.13 -35.58
CA SER A 188 46.18 -24.50 -36.01
C SER A 188 45.63 -24.84 -37.40
N GLN A 189 44.46 -24.31 -37.79
CA GLN A 189 43.93 -24.44 -39.15
C GLN A 189 44.87 -23.76 -40.17
N VAL A 190 45.35 -22.55 -39.89
CA VAL A 190 46.28 -21.83 -40.80
C VAL A 190 47.61 -22.56 -40.91
N GLU A 191 48.12 -23.13 -39.82
CA GLU A 191 49.30 -24.00 -39.82
C GLU A 191 49.09 -25.27 -40.67
N PHE A 192 47.96 -25.95 -40.51
CA PHE A 192 47.59 -27.12 -41.31
C PHE A 192 47.45 -26.79 -42.81
N GLU A 193 46.79 -25.68 -43.15
CA GLU A 193 46.66 -25.24 -44.53
C GLU A 193 48.03 -24.91 -45.15
N SER A 194 48.92 -24.28 -44.38
CA SER A 194 50.31 -24.01 -44.78
C SER A 194 51.09 -25.31 -45.04
N VAL A 195 51.09 -26.27 -44.11
CA VAL A 195 51.76 -27.58 -44.28
C VAL A 195 51.16 -28.37 -45.45
N ARG A 196 49.85 -28.27 -45.70
CA ARG A 196 49.19 -28.86 -46.86
C ARG A 196 49.64 -28.22 -48.18
N HIS A 197 49.89 -26.92 -48.21
CA HIS A 197 50.46 -26.24 -49.38
C HIS A 197 51.93 -26.63 -49.60
N GLU A 198 52.72 -26.75 -48.54
CA GLU A 198 54.10 -27.26 -48.57
C GLU A 198 54.16 -28.68 -49.15
N LEU A 199 53.33 -29.59 -48.63
CA LEU A 199 53.21 -30.98 -49.09
C LEU A 199 52.81 -31.05 -50.58
N LYS A 200 51.89 -30.20 -51.03
CA LYS A 200 51.49 -30.15 -52.45
C LYS A 200 52.64 -29.69 -53.36
N ARG A 201 53.43 -28.70 -52.94
CA ARG A 201 54.62 -28.27 -53.71
C ARG A 201 55.67 -29.38 -53.78
N LEU A 202 55.90 -30.09 -52.67
CA LEU A 202 56.83 -31.23 -52.64
C LEU A 202 56.35 -32.41 -53.49
N GLN A 203 55.04 -32.65 -53.59
CA GLN A 203 54.48 -33.62 -54.54
C GLN A 203 54.69 -33.19 -56.00
N GLU A 204 54.44 -31.92 -56.32
CA GLU A 204 54.68 -31.38 -57.67
C GLU A 204 56.17 -31.47 -58.08
N GLU A 205 57.08 -31.25 -57.14
CA GLU A 205 58.52 -31.46 -57.33
C GLU A 205 58.87 -32.95 -57.52
N ASN A 206 58.25 -33.84 -56.74
CA ASN A 206 58.42 -35.29 -56.85
C ASN A 206 57.90 -35.84 -58.20
N ASP A 207 56.74 -35.37 -58.67
CA ASP A 207 56.17 -35.73 -59.97
C ASP A 207 57.09 -35.30 -61.13
N VAL A 208 57.68 -34.10 -61.05
CA VAL A 208 58.68 -33.61 -62.02
C VAL A 208 59.95 -34.47 -62.01
N ILE A 209 60.44 -34.86 -60.83
CA ILE A 209 61.59 -35.79 -60.71
C ILE A 209 61.26 -37.16 -61.29
N HIS A 210 60.04 -37.67 -61.10
CA HIS A 210 59.58 -38.92 -61.70
C HIS A 210 59.56 -38.85 -63.25
N VAL A 211 59.01 -37.78 -63.83
CA VAL A 211 59.02 -37.59 -65.30
C VAL A 211 60.45 -37.48 -65.86
N GLN A 212 61.36 -36.79 -65.15
CA GLN A 212 62.77 -36.73 -65.53
C GLN A 212 63.44 -38.11 -65.47
N LEU A 213 63.15 -38.91 -64.43
CA LEU A 213 63.67 -40.26 -64.28
C LEU A 213 63.14 -41.20 -65.37
N GLU A 214 61.86 -41.10 -65.74
CA GLU A 214 61.28 -41.85 -66.84
C GLU A 214 61.93 -41.52 -68.19
N GLU A 215 62.16 -40.24 -68.48
CA GLU A 215 62.83 -39.81 -69.71
C GLU A 215 64.30 -40.23 -69.74
N ILE A 216 65.05 -40.09 -68.64
CA ILE A 216 66.42 -40.62 -68.51
C ILE A 216 66.43 -42.15 -68.74
N THR A 217 65.43 -42.87 -68.20
CA THR A 217 65.30 -44.33 -68.40
C THR A 217 64.90 -44.68 -69.84
N ARG A 218 64.12 -43.84 -70.52
CA ARG A 218 63.77 -43.98 -71.94
C ARG A 218 64.99 -43.74 -72.85
N LEU A 219 65.74 -42.68 -72.60
CA LEU A 219 66.99 -42.36 -73.28
C LEU A 219 68.03 -43.46 -73.07
N LYS A 220 68.20 -43.94 -71.83
CA LYS A 220 69.04 -45.10 -71.50
C LYS A 220 68.65 -46.32 -72.35
N ARG A 221 67.37 -46.72 -72.34
CA ARG A 221 66.85 -47.83 -73.17
C ARG A 221 67.08 -47.63 -74.67
N MET A 222 67.06 -46.39 -75.18
CA MET A 222 67.42 -46.10 -76.58
C MET A 222 68.92 -46.25 -76.84
N THR A 223 69.78 -45.79 -75.92
CA THR A 223 71.25 -45.96 -76.06
C THR A 223 71.69 -47.41 -75.90
N GLU A 224 71.04 -48.19 -75.03
CA GLU A 224 71.28 -49.63 -74.87
C GLU A 224 70.93 -50.38 -76.16
N LYS A 225 69.76 -50.11 -76.76
CA LYS A 225 69.39 -50.68 -78.06
C LYS A 225 70.31 -50.24 -79.18
N SER A 226 70.65 -48.96 -79.28
CA SER A 226 71.57 -48.45 -80.32
C SER A 226 72.98 -49.06 -80.20
N LEU A 227 73.41 -49.42 -78.98
CA LEU A 227 74.63 -50.19 -78.75
C LEU A 227 74.47 -51.66 -79.17
N GLU A 228 73.34 -52.29 -78.86
CA GLU A 228 73.02 -53.67 -79.25
C GLU A 228 72.91 -53.83 -80.78
N ASP A 229 72.18 -52.93 -81.46
CA ASP A 229 72.09 -52.81 -82.93
C ASP A 229 73.49 -52.65 -83.56
N ALA A 230 74.37 -51.85 -82.95
CA ALA A 230 75.75 -51.65 -83.42
C ALA A 230 76.64 -52.88 -83.19
N LEU A 231 76.43 -53.62 -82.09
CA LEU A 231 77.14 -54.87 -81.81
C LEU A 231 76.68 -56.01 -82.72
N GLU A 232 75.38 -56.11 -83.02
CA GLU A 232 74.84 -57.05 -84.01
C GLU A 232 75.36 -56.71 -85.41
N SER A 233 75.35 -55.43 -85.82
CA SER A 233 75.92 -54.98 -87.09
C SER A 233 77.41 -55.31 -87.22
N LEU A 234 78.21 -55.13 -86.16
CA LEU A 234 79.61 -55.56 -86.10
C LEU A 234 79.77 -57.08 -86.14
N GLN A 235 78.84 -57.85 -85.57
CA GLN A 235 78.85 -59.30 -85.65
C GLN A 235 78.53 -59.77 -87.08
N ILE A 236 77.54 -59.16 -87.74
CA ILE A 236 77.20 -59.40 -89.14
C ILE A 236 78.39 -59.06 -90.05
N GLU A 237 79.10 -57.94 -89.84
CA GLU A 237 80.32 -57.60 -90.60
C GLU A 237 81.43 -58.64 -90.39
N ARG A 238 81.63 -59.11 -89.15
CA ARG A 238 82.59 -60.18 -88.85
C ARG A 238 82.21 -61.50 -89.53
N ASP A 239 80.94 -61.89 -89.52
CA ASP A 239 80.48 -63.14 -90.13
C ASP A 239 80.51 -63.07 -91.66
N GLN A 240 80.15 -61.93 -92.26
CA GLN A 240 80.37 -61.66 -93.68
C GLN A 240 81.86 -61.76 -94.04
N ARG A 241 82.73 -61.09 -93.27
CA ARG A 241 84.19 -61.12 -93.48
C ARG A 241 84.80 -62.49 -93.24
N HIS A 242 84.24 -63.29 -92.34
CA HIS A 242 84.63 -64.68 -92.10
C HIS A 242 84.15 -65.60 -93.22
N ASN A 243 82.96 -65.38 -93.78
CA ASN A 243 82.46 -66.13 -94.94
C ASN A 243 83.25 -65.78 -96.21
N LEU A 244 83.56 -64.50 -96.45
CA LEU A 244 84.46 -64.08 -97.53
C LEU A 244 85.87 -64.67 -97.38
N ARG A 245 86.40 -64.80 -96.14
CA ARG A 245 87.63 -65.57 -95.88
C ARG A 245 87.46 -67.04 -96.22
N LYS A 246 86.39 -67.71 -95.76
CA LYS A 246 86.11 -69.12 -96.12
C LYS A 246 86.00 -69.32 -97.63
N GLU A 247 85.42 -68.38 -98.37
CA GLU A 247 85.38 -68.45 -99.83
C GLU A 247 86.79 -68.30 -100.43
N LEU A 248 87.61 -67.37 -99.93
CA LEU A 248 89.01 -67.21 -100.36
C LEU A 248 89.86 -68.45 -100.03
N ASP A 249 89.75 -68.97 -98.81
CA ASP A 249 90.42 -70.20 -98.37
C ASP A 249 89.92 -71.41 -99.18
N SER A 250 88.63 -71.48 -99.50
CA SER A 250 88.04 -72.50 -100.38
C SER A 250 88.52 -72.38 -101.83
N ARG A 251 88.75 -71.16 -102.34
CA ARG A 251 89.43 -70.94 -103.64
C ARG A 251 90.88 -71.41 -103.57
N ILE A 252 91.63 -71.03 -102.54
CA ILE A 252 93.02 -71.49 -102.33
C ILE A 252 93.10 -73.02 -102.19
N ILE A 253 92.13 -73.65 -101.53
CA ILE A 253 92.01 -75.11 -101.42
C ILE A 253 91.62 -75.72 -102.78
N SER A 254 90.71 -75.11 -103.54
CA SER A 254 90.35 -75.55 -104.90
C SER A 254 91.53 -75.47 -105.87
N ASP A 255 92.29 -74.37 -105.83
CA ASP A 255 93.43 -74.10 -106.70
C ASP A 255 94.64 -74.97 -106.30
N SER A 256 94.87 -75.17 -105.00
CA SER A 256 95.90 -76.11 -104.53
C SER A 256 95.50 -77.58 -104.71
N ILE A 257 94.22 -77.95 -104.66
CA ILE A 257 93.74 -79.27 -105.10
C ILE A 257 93.92 -79.44 -106.61
N SER A 258 93.71 -78.39 -107.40
CA SER A 258 93.96 -78.42 -108.85
C SER A 258 95.45 -78.65 -109.13
N HIS A 259 96.34 -77.86 -108.53
CA HIS A 259 97.80 -78.05 -108.62
C HIS A 259 98.27 -79.40 -108.03
N LEU A 260 97.66 -79.90 -106.96
CA LEU A 260 97.94 -81.24 -106.44
C LEU A 260 97.40 -82.34 -107.35
N SER A 261 96.35 -82.10 -108.13
CA SER A 261 95.86 -83.05 -109.15
C SER A 261 96.80 -83.09 -110.37
N ASP A 262 97.36 -81.94 -110.77
CA ASP A 262 98.41 -81.87 -111.79
C ASP A 262 99.68 -82.63 -111.34
N LEU A 263 100.13 -82.39 -110.09
CA LEU A 263 101.32 -83.05 -109.53
C LEU A 263 101.10 -84.54 -109.24
N ARG A 264 99.88 -84.96 -108.85
CA ARG A 264 99.55 -86.39 -108.57
C ARG A 264 99.58 -87.28 -109.81
N ASN A 265 99.56 -86.71 -111.01
CA ASN A 265 99.73 -87.44 -112.26
C ASN A 265 101.22 -87.76 -112.59
N LEU A 266 102.19 -87.30 -111.79
CA LEU A 266 103.62 -87.55 -112.01
C LEU A 266 104.35 -88.16 -110.80
N SER A 267 104.43 -89.49 -110.81
CA SER A 267 105.42 -90.34 -110.11
C SER A 267 105.21 -90.66 -108.61
N LEU A 268 105.76 -91.82 -108.21
CA LEU A 268 105.83 -92.41 -106.86
C LEU A 268 104.49 -92.53 -106.10
N ALA A 269 103.82 -93.69 -105.99
CA ALA A 269 104.22 -95.10 -105.98
C ALA A 269 104.95 -95.60 -104.71
N ASN A 270 104.41 -96.69 -104.15
CA ASN A 270 104.93 -97.60 -103.11
C ASN A 270 104.86 -97.25 -101.60
N ALA A 271 104.73 -98.35 -100.83
CA ALA A 271 104.72 -98.52 -99.37
C ALA A 271 103.51 -97.94 -98.58
N ASN A 272 102.72 -98.67 -97.77
CA ASN A 272 102.84 -99.87 -96.90
C ASN A 272 103.19 -99.59 -95.42
N LYS A 273 102.39 -100.18 -94.51
CA LYS A 273 102.70 -100.51 -93.09
C LYS A 273 102.81 -99.30 -92.13
N LEU A 274 102.60 -99.39 -90.80
CA LEU A 274 102.05 -100.40 -89.85
C LEU A 274 102.03 -99.77 -88.42
N ASN A 275 101.31 -100.36 -87.43
CA ASN A 275 101.40 -100.10 -85.97
C ASN A 275 100.90 -98.72 -85.44
N HIS A 276 100.68 -98.48 -84.12
CA HIS A 276 100.05 -99.25 -83.00
C HIS A 276 100.03 -98.32 -81.75
N HIS A 277 98.90 -98.19 -81.02
CA HIS A 277 98.80 -97.64 -79.62
C HIS A 277 99.33 -96.17 -79.42
N THR A 278 99.17 -95.44 -78.29
CA THR A 278 98.47 -95.63 -76.99
C THR A 278 98.02 -94.27 -76.41
N GLU A 279 96.87 -94.24 -75.75
CA GLU A 279 96.51 -93.55 -74.48
C GLU A 279 97.12 -92.21 -73.97
N ASN A 280 96.21 -91.27 -73.64
CA ASN A 280 96.01 -90.58 -72.34
C ASN A 280 96.87 -89.37 -71.82
N ASN A 281 96.14 -88.28 -71.56
CA ASN A 281 96.15 -87.39 -70.35
C ASN A 281 97.15 -86.21 -70.13
N THR A 282 96.56 -85.13 -69.55
CA THR A 282 97.15 -84.09 -68.65
C THR A 282 98.19 -83.09 -69.26
N GLU A 283 98.43 -81.87 -68.74
CA GLU A 283 97.94 -81.18 -67.51
C GLU A 283 97.78 -79.64 -67.65
N TYR A 284 97.34 -78.99 -66.56
CA TYR A 284 96.96 -77.58 -66.34
C TYR A 284 98.08 -76.51 -66.45
N GLN A 285 97.71 -75.21 -66.58
CA GLN A 285 98.25 -74.01 -65.86
C GLN A 285 97.68 -72.67 -66.44
N LYS A 286 97.63 -71.48 -65.78
CA LYS A 286 97.54 -71.05 -64.34
C LYS A 286 97.40 -69.50 -64.24
N LEU A 287 96.60 -68.98 -63.29
CA LEU A 287 96.79 -67.72 -62.48
C LEU A 287 96.84 -66.32 -63.16
N ASP A 288 96.61 -65.16 -62.50
CA ASP A 288 95.70 -64.72 -61.39
C ASP A 288 95.88 -63.17 -61.14
N VAL A 289 95.40 -62.63 -59.98
CA VAL A 289 95.74 -61.31 -59.34
C VAL A 289 94.87 -60.10 -59.81
N ASN A 290 94.27 -59.21 -58.99
CA ASN A 290 94.31 -58.82 -57.55
C ASN A 290 92.84 -58.59 -57.03
N THR A 291 92.41 -58.74 -55.76
CA THR A 291 92.78 -58.10 -54.46
C THR A 291 92.36 -56.62 -54.36
N SER A 292 91.64 -56.07 -53.37
CA SER A 292 90.76 -56.51 -52.23
C SER A 292 89.87 -55.29 -51.85
N THR A 293 89.01 -55.18 -50.81
CA THR A 293 88.67 -55.84 -49.50
C THR A 293 87.19 -55.44 -49.19
N ASN A 294 86.40 -55.77 -48.15
CA ASN A 294 86.45 -56.29 -46.76
C ASN A 294 85.48 -57.49 -46.62
N GLU A 295 85.37 -58.32 -45.57
CA GLU A 295 85.62 -58.29 -44.10
C GLU A 295 84.39 -57.92 -43.19
N PRO A 296 84.06 -58.73 -42.14
CA PRO A 296 82.84 -59.59 -42.18
C PRO A 296 82.13 -59.83 -40.78
N PRO A 297 81.82 -61.05 -40.27
CA PRO A 297 80.83 -62.10 -40.63
C PRO A 297 79.80 -62.50 -39.51
N GLY A 298 78.93 -63.49 -39.78
CA GLY A 298 78.26 -64.37 -38.78
C GLY A 298 76.73 -64.53 -38.96
N THR A 299 76.09 -65.62 -39.43
CA THR A 299 76.39 -67.05 -39.76
C THR A 299 76.73 -67.98 -38.58
N ASP A 300 76.11 -69.16 -38.38
CA ASP A 300 74.83 -69.69 -38.92
C ASP A 300 74.32 -70.95 -38.13
N VAL A 301 73.13 -71.41 -38.48
CA VAL A 301 72.37 -72.61 -38.06
C VAL A 301 73.17 -73.92 -37.84
N LYS A 302 72.83 -74.68 -36.77
CA LYS A 302 72.59 -76.15 -36.85
C LYS A 302 71.88 -76.80 -35.65
N ASN A 303 71.06 -77.79 -35.95
CA ASN A 303 70.32 -78.63 -35.00
C ASN A 303 71.13 -79.86 -34.57
N HIS A 304 70.82 -80.44 -33.41
CA HIS A 304 70.93 -81.88 -33.13
C HIS A 304 69.97 -82.28 -32.01
N GLU A 305 69.46 -83.53 -32.06
CA GLU A 305 68.40 -84.04 -31.19
C GLU A 305 68.88 -85.01 -30.11
N GLU A 306 68.03 -85.16 -29.08
CA GLU A 306 67.94 -86.24 -28.07
C GLU A 306 69.17 -86.69 -27.27
N ASN A 307 69.10 -86.50 -25.94
CA ASN A 307 69.13 -87.61 -24.97
C ASN A 307 68.60 -87.19 -23.57
N LYS A 308 68.34 -88.15 -22.66
CA LYS A 308 67.37 -87.99 -21.56
C LYS A 308 67.88 -88.48 -20.19
N ALA A 309 67.98 -87.61 -19.17
CA ALA A 309 68.15 -87.99 -17.74
C ALA A 309 67.78 -86.85 -16.76
N ASN A 310 67.31 -87.21 -15.55
CA ASN A 310 66.74 -86.29 -14.54
C ASN A 310 67.75 -85.38 -13.80
N SER A 311 67.33 -84.16 -13.46
CA SER A 311 67.71 -83.46 -12.21
C SER A 311 66.62 -82.46 -11.78
N LYS A 312 66.57 -82.10 -10.49
CA LYS A 312 65.52 -81.23 -9.90
C LYS A 312 65.88 -79.74 -9.96
N HIS A 313 65.30 -79.00 -10.90
CA HIS A 313 65.23 -77.53 -10.93
C HIS A 313 63.85 -77.11 -11.49
N PRO A 314 63.36 -75.87 -11.29
CA PRO A 314 61.95 -75.53 -11.52
C PRO A 314 61.53 -75.72 -12.98
N SER A 315 60.33 -76.26 -13.19
CA SER A 315 59.80 -76.50 -14.54
C SER A 315 59.37 -75.19 -15.20
N PRO A 316 59.71 -74.94 -16.48
CA PRO A 316 59.13 -73.84 -17.23
C PRO A 316 57.61 -73.87 -17.32
N ASP A 317 56.99 -75.07 -17.21
CA ASP A 317 55.54 -75.23 -17.30
C ASP A 317 54.78 -74.59 -16.14
N ASP A 318 55.34 -74.54 -14.92
CA ASP A 318 54.68 -73.87 -13.79
C ASP A 318 54.63 -72.35 -14.02
N LEU A 319 55.76 -71.75 -14.42
CA LEU A 319 55.84 -70.33 -14.78
C LEU A 319 54.96 -69.98 -15.99
N LEU A 320 54.90 -70.85 -17.00
CA LEU A 320 54.04 -70.65 -18.17
C LEU A 320 52.55 -70.86 -17.85
N THR A 321 52.22 -71.68 -16.85
CA THR A 321 50.85 -71.89 -16.38
C THR A 321 50.41 -70.78 -15.42
N GLU A 322 51.29 -70.26 -14.57
CA GLU A 322 51.07 -69.08 -13.73
C GLU A 322 50.90 -67.82 -14.60
N LEU A 323 51.75 -67.63 -15.62
CA LEU A 323 51.57 -66.55 -16.59
C LEU A 323 50.25 -66.69 -17.36
N ARG A 324 49.94 -67.89 -17.89
CA ARG A 324 48.66 -68.10 -18.60
C ARG A 324 47.44 -67.94 -17.71
N THR A 325 47.48 -68.35 -16.44
CA THR A 325 46.34 -68.18 -15.53
C THR A 325 46.18 -66.74 -15.08
N THR A 326 47.26 -65.97 -14.92
CA THR A 326 47.18 -64.52 -14.66
C THR A 326 46.75 -63.72 -15.90
N GLU A 327 47.18 -64.10 -17.10
CA GLU A 327 46.67 -63.57 -18.38
C GLU A 327 45.18 -63.89 -18.56
N ILE A 328 44.75 -65.15 -18.36
CA ILE A 328 43.35 -65.56 -18.43
C ILE A 328 42.50 -64.82 -17.38
N ALA A 329 42.98 -64.69 -16.13
CA ALA A 329 42.27 -63.94 -15.09
C ALA A 329 42.15 -62.44 -15.44
N LYS A 330 43.19 -61.85 -16.05
CA LYS A 330 43.14 -60.48 -16.57
C LYS A 330 42.10 -60.34 -17.68
N TYR A 331 42.11 -61.22 -18.67
CA TYR A 331 41.12 -61.20 -19.77
C TYR A 331 39.70 -61.49 -19.28
N GLN A 332 39.51 -62.30 -18.24
CA GLN A 332 38.21 -62.51 -17.60
C GLN A 332 37.72 -61.25 -16.87
N ALA A 333 38.60 -60.53 -16.17
CA ALA A 333 38.25 -59.25 -15.53
C ALA A 333 37.94 -58.16 -16.56
N GLU A 334 38.71 -58.11 -17.66
CA GLU A 334 38.51 -57.18 -18.79
C GLU A 334 37.20 -57.47 -19.53
N LEU A 335 36.87 -58.75 -19.77
CA LEU A 335 35.58 -59.16 -20.32
C LEU A 335 34.41 -58.77 -19.40
N ALA A 336 34.50 -59.05 -18.10
CA ALA A 336 33.47 -58.70 -17.13
C ALA A 336 33.27 -57.18 -17.00
N HIS A 337 34.34 -56.40 -17.14
CA HIS A 337 34.27 -54.93 -17.19
C HIS A 337 33.53 -54.45 -18.45
N VAL A 338 33.85 -54.99 -19.63
CA VAL A 338 33.16 -54.67 -20.89
C VAL A 338 31.70 -55.13 -20.88
N GLU A 339 31.37 -56.25 -20.23
CA GLU A 339 29.99 -56.68 -20.02
C GLU A 339 29.22 -55.73 -19.09
N ALA A 340 29.86 -55.22 -18.03
CA ALA A 340 29.26 -54.20 -17.15
C ALA A 340 29.02 -52.88 -17.90
N GLU A 341 29.99 -52.38 -18.66
CA GLU A 341 29.83 -51.17 -19.48
C GLU A 341 28.75 -51.34 -20.55
N LYS A 342 28.71 -52.48 -21.23
CA LYS A 342 27.64 -52.81 -22.19
C LYS A 342 26.26 -52.79 -21.53
N ASN A 343 26.13 -53.30 -20.30
CA ASN A 343 24.86 -53.28 -19.58
C ASN A 343 24.43 -51.86 -19.19
N GLU A 344 25.36 -51.00 -18.77
CA GLU A 344 25.04 -49.59 -18.45
C GLU A 344 24.79 -48.75 -19.71
N LEU A 345 25.49 -49.00 -20.81
CA LEU A 345 25.18 -48.42 -22.13
C LEU A 345 23.80 -48.87 -22.64
N THR A 346 23.41 -50.12 -22.38
CA THR A 346 22.06 -50.60 -22.70
C THR A 346 21.01 -49.91 -21.82
N ARG A 347 21.27 -49.78 -20.50
CA ARG A 347 20.38 -49.09 -19.55
C ARG A 347 20.17 -47.61 -19.91
N THR A 348 21.24 -46.89 -20.23
CA THR A 348 21.18 -45.47 -20.65
C THR A 348 20.52 -45.31 -22.02
N LEU A 349 20.72 -46.25 -22.95
CA LEU A 349 19.98 -46.31 -24.21
C LEU A 349 18.47 -46.52 -24.00
N GLU A 350 18.04 -47.43 -23.11
CA GLU A 350 16.62 -47.56 -22.77
C GLU A 350 16.03 -46.30 -22.10
N ILE A 351 16.80 -45.63 -21.23
CA ILE A 351 16.35 -44.40 -20.55
C ILE A 351 16.17 -43.26 -21.56
N THR A 352 17.13 -43.09 -22.48
CA THR A 352 17.04 -42.09 -23.55
C THR A 352 15.95 -42.41 -24.58
N GLN A 353 15.70 -43.69 -24.88
CA GLN A 353 14.54 -44.11 -25.68
C GLN A 353 13.21 -43.75 -25.02
N ARG A 354 13.00 -44.09 -23.73
CA ARG A 354 11.78 -43.71 -23.00
C ARG A 354 11.61 -42.19 -22.91
N SER A 355 12.69 -41.45 -22.76
CA SER A 355 12.68 -39.98 -22.79
C SER A 355 12.22 -39.43 -24.15
N LEU A 356 12.70 -40.04 -25.25
CA LEU A 356 12.29 -39.69 -26.61
C LEU A 356 10.82 -40.06 -26.90
N GLU A 357 10.34 -41.21 -26.40
CA GLU A 357 8.92 -41.62 -26.47
C GLU A 357 8.01 -40.62 -25.73
N LEU A 358 8.40 -40.19 -24.52
CA LEU A 358 7.68 -39.15 -23.78
C LEU A 358 7.69 -37.82 -24.55
N ALA A 359 8.85 -37.35 -24.99
CA ALA A 359 8.98 -36.08 -25.73
C ALA A 359 8.19 -36.08 -27.05
N THR A 360 8.18 -37.19 -27.79
CA THR A 360 7.39 -37.31 -29.03
C THR A 360 5.88 -37.39 -28.75
N SER A 361 5.45 -38.05 -27.66
CA SER A 361 4.05 -38.02 -27.23
C SER A 361 3.60 -36.61 -26.82
N GLU A 362 4.44 -35.84 -26.13
CA GLU A 362 4.17 -34.44 -25.81
C GLU A 362 4.06 -33.57 -27.06
N VAL A 363 4.95 -33.75 -28.04
CA VAL A 363 4.88 -33.02 -29.32
C VAL A 363 3.59 -33.38 -30.08
N SER A 364 3.17 -34.65 -30.08
CA SER A 364 1.89 -35.07 -30.66
C SER A 364 0.70 -34.37 -29.98
N ASN A 365 0.66 -34.38 -28.64
CA ASN A 365 -0.42 -33.73 -27.87
C ASN A 365 -0.44 -32.21 -28.09
N LYS A 366 0.74 -31.57 -28.23
CA LYS A 366 0.87 -30.15 -28.56
C LYS A 366 0.40 -29.86 -29.98
N GLN A 367 0.71 -30.73 -30.95
CA GLN A 367 0.25 -30.61 -32.34
C GLN A 367 -1.26 -30.79 -32.47
N GLU A 368 -1.87 -31.76 -31.79
CA GLU A 368 -3.33 -31.95 -31.78
C GLU A 368 -4.04 -30.72 -31.19
N ARG A 369 -3.51 -30.17 -30.09
CA ARG A 369 -4.00 -28.91 -29.51
C ARG A 369 -3.86 -27.71 -30.46
N ILE A 370 -2.78 -27.62 -31.23
CA ILE A 370 -2.60 -26.58 -32.27
C ILE A 370 -3.64 -26.77 -33.37
N ASN A 371 -3.87 -27.99 -33.86
CA ASN A 371 -4.88 -28.29 -34.87
C ASN A 371 -6.30 -27.92 -34.37
N GLY A 372 -6.61 -28.21 -33.11
CA GLY A 372 -7.88 -27.80 -32.49
C GLY A 372 -8.06 -26.29 -32.36
N LEU A 373 -6.98 -25.55 -32.08
CA LEU A 373 -7.01 -24.07 -32.05
C LEU A 373 -7.11 -23.46 -33.46
N LEU A 374 -6.51 -24.08 -34.47
CA LEU A 374 -6.69 -23.67 -35.88
C LEU A 374 -8.14 -23.88 -36.32
N ALA A 375 -8.76 -25.03 -36.03
CA ALA A 375 -10.17 -25.27 -36.33
C ALA A 375 -11.12 -24.29 -35.60
N GLN A 376 -10.77 -23.85 -34.38
CA GLN A 376 -11.51 -22.78 -33.69
C GLN A 376 -11.32 -21.41 -34.35
N LEU A 377 -10.12 -21.10 -34.83
CA LEU A 377 -9.84 -19.86 -35.57
C LEU A 377 -10.58 -19.82 -36.91
N ASP A 378 -10.59 -20.92 -37.66
CA ASP A 378 -11.33 -21.06 -38.91
C ASP A 378 -12.83 -20.88 -38.70
N ALA A 379 -13.39 -21.46 -37.62
CA ALA A 379 -14.79 -21.27 -37.25
C ALA A 379 -15.10 -19.80 -36.89
N ILE A 380 -14.23 -19.14 -36.12
CA ILE A 380 -14.38 -17.70 -35.80
C ILE A 380 -14.26 -16.83 -37.06
N MET A 381 -13.35 -17.17 -37.98
CA MET A 381 -13.21 -16.47 -39.26
C MET A 381 -14.43 -16.67 -40.17
N SER A 382 -15.03 -17.86 -40.18
CA SER A 382 -16.30 -18.12 -40.89
C SER A 382 -17.43 -17.26 -40.32
N VAL A 383 -17.65 -17.31 -39.00
CA VAL A 383 -18.69 -16.51 -38.32
C VAL A 383 -18.45 -15.01 -38.52
N LYS A 384 -17.19 -14.55 -38.51
CA LYS A 384 -16.88 -13.14 -38.82
C LYS A 384 -17.22 -12.81 -40.27
N SER A 385 -16.83 -13.63 -41.25
CA SER A 385 -17.13 -13.39 -42.66
C SER A 385 -18.64 -13.38 -42.94
N GLU A 386 -19.41 -14.19 -42.22
CA GLU A 386 -20.87 -14.25 -42.30
C GLU A 386 -21.51 -13.00 -41.65
N ALA A 387 -21.02 -12.57 -40.48
CA ALA A 387 -21.46 -11.33 -39.83
C ALA A 387 -21.08 -10.05 -40.60
N ASP A 388 -19.88 -10.00 -41.19
CA ASP A 388 -19.44 -8.93 -42.09
C ASP A 388 -20.38 -8.87 -43.32
N SER A 389 -20.83 -10.03 -43.85
CA SER A 389 -21.77 -10.11 -44.97
C SER A 389 -23.21 -9.70 -44.58
N GLU A 390 -23.69 -10.10 -43.40
CA GLU A 390 -24.98 -9.61 -42.87
C GLU A 390 -24.97 -8.09 -42.67
N PHE A 391 -23.83 -7.50 -42.32
CA PHE A 391 -23.71 -6.07 -42.13
C PHE A 391 -23.87 -5.30 -43.45
N GLU A 392 -23.18 -5.70 -44.52
CA GLU A 392 -23.35 -5.07 -45.86
C GLU A 392 -24.80 -5.15 -46.36
N VAL A 393 -25.51 -6.27 -46.10
CA VAL A 393 -26.93 -6.40 -46.45
C VAL A 393 -27.80 -5.40 -45.67
N ARG A 394 -27.60 -5.25 -44.36
CA ARG A 394 -28.38 -4.31 -43.53
C ARG A 394 -28.07 -2.84 -43.80
N GLU A 395 -26.84 -2.52 -44.22
CA GLU A 395 -26.46 -1.17 -44.61
C GLU A 395 -27.24 -0.73 -45.87
N LEU A 396 -27.35 -1.63 -46.87
CA LEU A 396 -28.17 -1.42 -48.07
C LEU A 396 -29.68 -1.33 -47.78
N GLU A 397 -30.19 -2.03 -46.76
CA GLU A 397 -31.58 -1.87 -46.30
C GLU A 397 -31.80 -0.52 -45.59
N SER A 398 -30.77 0.04 -44.95
CA SER A 398 -30.85 1.30 -44.19
C SER A 398 -30.84 2.56 -45.07
N GLU A 399 -30.11 2.57 -46.19
CA GLU A 399 -30.00 3.76 -47.06
C GLU A 399 -31.33 4.16 -47.74
N VAL A 400 -32.28 3.23 -47.89
CA VAL A 400 -33.57 3.50 -48.54
C VAL A 400 -34.49 4.38 -47.68
N GLN A 401 -34.30 4.41 -46.35
CA GLN A 401 -35.31 4.90 -45.41
C GLN A 401 -35.12 6.35 -44.94
N THR A 402 -33.95 6.97 -45.15
CA THR A 402 -33.49 8.17 -44.42
C THR A 402 -33.58 9.50 -45.19
N THR A 403 -34.13 9.52 -46.41
CA THR A 403 -34.16 10.74 -47.25
C THR A 403 -35.17 11.82 -46.85
N VAL A 404 -35.94 11.64 -45.77
CA VAL A 404 -36.99 12.59 -45.34
C VAL A 404 -37.02 12.80 -43.81
N ASN A 405 -36.14 13.67 -43.28
CA ASN A 405 -36.58 14.75 -42.36
C ASN A 405 -35.50 15.79 -41.97
N CYS A 406 -36.02 16.95 -41.55
CA CYS A 406 -35.43 18.08 -40.81
C CYS A 406 -33.99 17.96 -40.28
N LYS A 407 -33.07 18.89 -40.59
CA LYS A 407 -33.00 20.32 -40.16
C LYS A 407 -32.59 20.56 -38.70
N ASN A 408 -31.46 21.24 -38.57
CA ASN A 408 -31.00 22.17 -37.52
C ASN A 408 -30.29 21.63 -36.26
N SER A 409 -29.13 22.25 -36.03
CA SER A 409 -28.49 22.57 -34.75
C SER A 409 -27.53 21.56 -34.12
N MET A 410 -26.40 22.14 -33.69
CA MET A 410 -25.35 21.74 -32.75
C MET A 410 -25.76 20.73 -31.64
N ASP A 411 -24.83 19.94 -31.08
CA ASP A 411 -23.40 20.31 -30.86
C ASP A 411 -22.41 19.10 -30.80
N GLU A 412 -21.17 19.41 -30.40
CA GLU A 412 -20.08 18.52 -29.91
C GLU A 412 -19.27 17.68 -30.92
N SER A 413 -18.35 18.39 -31.58
CA SER A 413 -16.90 18.15 -31.45
C SER A 413 -16.33 16.73 -31.68
N CYS A 414 -15.82 16.50 -32.89
CA CYS A 414 -14.62 15.67 -33.09
C CYS A 414 -13.59 16.46 -33.91
N ILE A 415 -12.45 16.79 -33.30
CA ILE A 415 -11.42 17.65 -33.90
C ILE A 415 -10.58 16.85 -34.91
N SER A 416 -11.09 16.69 -36.13
CA SER A 416 -10.30 16.24 -37.27
C SER A 416 -9.48 17.41 -37.84
N VAL A 417 -8.17 17.43 -37.57
CA VAL A 417 -7.25 18.47 -38.07
C VAL A 417 -6.95 18.27 -39.56
N ASN A 418 -7.93 18.60 -40.41
CA ASN A 418 -7.75 18.76 -41.85
C ASN A 418 -7.14 20.13 -42.12
N CYS A 419 -5.82 20.25 -42.00
CA CYS A 419 -5.09 21.43 -42.45
C CYS A 419 -5.07 21.52 -43.98
N HIS A 420 -6.05 22.23 -44.55
CA HIS A 420 -5.87 22.88 -45.84
C HIS A 420 -4.63 23.78 -45.78
N ILE A 421 -3.83 23.74 -46.84
CA ILE A 421 -2.73 24.68 -47.11
C ILE A 421 -2.90 25.05 -48.58
N ASP A 422 -3.03 26.35 -48.86
CA ASP A 422 -3.19 26.85 -50.23
C ASP A 422 -2.00 26.47 -51.12
N GLU A 423 -2.29 26.05 -52.35
CA GLU A 423 -1.28 25.85 -53.38
C GLU A 423 -0.97 27.18 -54.05
N ASN A 424 0.26 27.68 -53.88
CA ASN A 424 0.86 28.74 -54.68
C ASN A 424 2.30 28.34 -55.05
N GLU A 425 2.73 28.77 -56.23
CA GLU A 425 3.81 28.16 -57.02
C GLU A 425 5.23 28.24 -56.45
N ASP A 426 6.03 27.25 -56.87
CA ASP A 426 7.51 27.18 -56.92
C ASP A 426 8.37 27.29 -55.63
N PRO A 427 9.60 26.71 -55.61
CA PRO A 427 10.13 25.63 -56.43
C PRO A 427 10.69 24.50 -55.53
N ASN A 428 9.84 23.81 -54.77
CA ASN A 428 10.29 22.86 -53.73
C ASN A 428 9.61 21.47 -53.76
N THR A 429 9.44 20.93 -54.97
CA THR A 429 8.86 19.60 -55.20
C THR A 429 9.60 18.49 -54.44
N ASN A 430 10.94 18.59 -54.33
CA ASN A 430 11.75 17.62 -53.57
C ASN A 430 11.42 17.64 -52.08
N ALA A 431 11.56 18.76 -51.35
CA ALA A 431 11.30 18.73 -49.91
C ALA A 431 9.84 18.42 -49.59
N ASN A 432 8.88 18.79 -50.46
CA ASN A 432 7.48 18.40 -50.30
C ASN A 432 7.27 16.88 -50.55
N SER A 433 8.03 16.27 -51.47
CA SER A 433 8.09 14.81 -51.64
C SER A 433 8.75 14.11 -50.43
N ASP A 434 9.79 14.69 -49.86
CA ASP A 434 10.48 14.17 -48.68
C ASP A 434 9.65 14.36 -47.40
N LEU A 435 8.85 15.42 -47.28
CA LEU A 435 7.86 15.57 -46.21
C LEU A 435 6.77 14.50 -46.35
N LYS A 436 6.27 14.26 -47.57
CA LYS A 436 5.33 13.16 -47.87
C LYS A 436 5.97 11.79 -47.67
N ARG A 437 7.29 11.63 -47.81
CA ARG A 437 8.06 10.40 -47.52
C ARG A 437 8.23 10.21 -46.02
N LEU A 438 8.72 11.22 -45.31
CA LEU A 438 8.95 11.21 -43.87
C LEU A 438 7.66 10.98 -43.09
N ARG A 439 6.52 11.57 -43.49
CA ARG A 439 5.20 11.25 -42.94
C ARG A 439 4.79 9.78 -43.15
N ARG A 440 5.18 9.15 -44.26
CA ARG A 440 4.98 7.69 -44.47
C ARG A 440 5.92 6.86 -43.61
N THR A 441 7.20 7.22 -43.50
CA THR A 441 8.16 6.53 -42.61
C THR A 441 7.74 6.65 -41.14
N LEU A 442 7.23 7.82 -40.73
CA LEU A 442 6.70 8.05 -39.39
C LEU A 442 5.50 7.14 -39.11
N ARG A 443 4.48 7.13 -39.98
CA ARG A 443 3.33 6.21 -39.87
C ARG A 443 3.72 4.73 -39.85
N LEU A 444 4.74 4.33 -40.61
CA LEU A 444 5.26 2.96 -40.56
C LEU A 444 5.94 2.65 -39.23
N ASN A 445 6.66 3.61 -38.63
CA ASN A 445 7.24 3.44 -37.31
C ASN A 445 6.18 3.47 -36.20
N GLU A 446 5.20 4.39 -36.25
CA GLU A 446 4.03 4.44 -35.36
C GLU A 446 3.27 3.11 -35.37
N ASN A 447 3.01 2.56 -36.57
CA ASN A 447 2.39 1.24 -36.71
C ASN A 447 3.26 0.13 -36.09
N ARG A 448 4.58 0.11 -36.34
CA ARG A 448 5.51 -0.86 -35.73
C ARG A 448 5.54 -0.75 -34.21
N TYR A 449 5.55 0.45 -33.63
CA TYR A 449 5.44 0.66 -32.19
C TYR A 449 4.07 0.20 -31.66
N SER A 450 2.97 0.43 -32.37
CA SER A 450 1.63 -0.06 -31.98
C SER A 450 1.52 -1.59 -31.98
N VAL A 451 2.30 -2.27 -32.84
CA VAL A 451 2.38 -3.74 -32.88
C VAL A 451 3.30 -4.23 -31.77
N ALA A 452 4.46 -3.59 -31.55
CA ALA A 452 5.36 -3.93 -30.44
C ALA A 452 4.68 -3.75 -29.08
N LEU A 453 3.91 -2.68 -28.87
CA LEU A 453 3.14 -2.44 -27.65
C LEU A 453 2.04 -3.51 -27.44
N ARG A 454 1.34 -3.93 -28.50
CA ARG A 454 0.38 -5.05 -28.41
C ARG A 454 1.06 -6.39 -28.14
N GLN A 455 2.24 -6.63 -28.71
CA GLN A 455 3.03 -7.82 -28.44
C GLN A 455 3.56 -7.84 -27.00
N ILE A 456 4.04 -6.70 -26.49
CA ILE A 456 4.44 -6.52 -25.08
C ILE A 456 3.23 -6.77 -24.16
N ALA A 457 2.06 -6.22 -24.46
CA ALA A 457 0.85 -6.46 -23.67
C ALA A 457 0.42 -7.94 -23.68
N SER A 458 0.52 -8.63 -24.82
CA SER A 458 0.32 -10.09 -24.88
C SER A 458 1.33 -10.82 -24.00
N MET A 459 2.63 -10.54 -24.18
CA MET A 459 3.70 -11.19 -23.40
C MET A 459 3.57 -10.92 -21.89
N GLN A 460 3.12 -9.73 -21.48
CA GLN A 460 2.82 -9.41 -20.08
C GLN A 460 1.64 -10.23 -19.54
N HIS A 461 0.57 -10.39 -20.31
CA HIS A 461 -0.57 -11.23 -19.96
C HIS A 461 -0.22 -12.73 -19.97
N ASP A 462 0.64 -13.17 -20.88
CA ASP A 462 1.10 -14.55 -20.95
C ASP A 462 2.08 -14.87 -19.79
N LEU A 463 2.99 -13.95 -19.45
CA LEU A 463 3.81 -14.03 -18.23
C LEU A 463 2.95 -14.04 -16.96
N TRP A 464 1.90 -13.22 -16.90
CA TRP A 464 0.93 -13.25 -15.80
C TRP A 464 0.23 -14.62 -15.71
N ARG A 465 -0.17 -15.22 -16.83
CA ARG A 465 -0.73 -16.59 -16.87
C ARG A 465 0.27 -17.66 -16.43
N TYR A 466 1.54 -17.56 -16.82
CA TYR A 466 2.57 -18.49 -16.37
C TYR A 466 2.81 -18.36 -14.86
N HIS A 467 2.91 -17.14 -14.35
CA HIS A 467 3.10 -16.91 -12.91
C HIS A 467 1.86 -17.31 -12.08
N GLU A 468 0.64 -17.14 -12.58
CA GLU A 468 -0.57 -17.63 -11.89
C GLU A 468 -0.68 -19.16 -11.95
N ARG A 469 -0.21 -19.80 -13.03
CA ARG A 469 -0.07 -21.26 -13.09
C ARG A 469 1.00 -21.77 -12.11
N GLU A 470 2.14 -21.10 -12.02
CA GLU A 470 3.22 -21.42 -11.07
C GLU A 470 2.73 -21.35 -9.60
N LYS A 471 1.83 -20.42 -9.26
CA LYS A 471 1.15 -20.36 -7.94
C LYS A 471 0.18 -21.53 -7.69
N LEU A 472 -0.35 -22.15 -8.74
CA LEU A 472 -1.21 -23.33 -8.64
C LEU A 472 -0.37 -24.60 -8.55
N ASP A 473 0.66 -24.73 -9.39
CA ASP A 473 1.58 -25.88 -9.40
C ASP A 473 2.42 -25.96 -8.10
N SER A 474 2.72 -24.82 -7.47
CA SER A 474 3.34 -24.75 -6.13
C SER A 474 2.37 -25.05 -4.97
N ARG A 475 1.09 -25.38 -5.25
CA ARG A 475 0.10 -25.87 -4.28
C ARG A 475 -0.39 -27.28 -4.66
N PRO A 476 0.45 -28.33 -4.54
CA PRO A 476 0.08 -29.70 -4.90
C PRO A 476 -1.14 -30.25 -4.13
N GLU A 477 -1.46 -29.65 -2.98
CA GLU A 477 -2.64 -29.95 -2.16
C GLU A 477 -3.98 -29.72 -2.90
N LEU A 478 -3.99 -28.88 -3.96
CA LEU A 478 -5.18 -28.57 -4.77
C LEU A 478 -5.38 -29.51 -5.98
N THR A 479 -4.52 -30.52 -6.15
CA THR A 479 -4.61 -31.49 -7.28
C THR A 479 -5.80 -32.45 -7.17
N SER A 480 -6.39 -32.58 -5.98
CA SER A 480 -7.65 -33.33 -5.78
C SER A 480 -8.86 -32.40 -5.85
N GLU A 481 -9.88 -32.82 -6.60
CA GLU A 481 -11.17 -32.11 -6.75
C GLU A 481 -11.84 -31.82 -5.39
N GLU A 482 -11.63 -32.69 -4.40
CA GLU A 482 -12.21 -32.57 -3.06
C GLU A 482 -11.51 -31.52 -2.20
N CYS A 483 -10.19 -31.39 -2.32
CA CYS A 483 -9.41 -30.32 -1.70
C CYS A 483 -9.71 -28.96 -2.36
N LEU A 484 -9.87 -28.94 -3.69
CA LEU A 484 -10.23 -27.74 -4.44
C LEU A 484 -11.63 -27.23 -4.05
N LYS A 485 -12.60 -28.13 -3.81
CA LYS A 485 -13.91 -27.77 -3.24
C LYS A 485 -13.80 -27.18 -1.83
N GLN A 486 -12.93 -27.72 -0.97
CA GLN A 486 -12.72 -27.17 0.38
C GLN A 486 -12.07 -25.79 0.34
N GLU A 487 -11.09 -25.55 -0.52
CA GLU A 487 -10.48 -24.22 -0.72
C GLU A 487 -11.48 -23.22 -1.31
N LEU A 488 -12.35 -23.63 -2.25
CA LEU A 488 -13.44 -22.78 -2.75
C LEU A 488 -14.42 -22.38 -1.65
N VAL A 489 -14.83 -23.31 -0.78
CA VAL A 489 -15.70 -23.00 0.38
C VAL A 489 -15.00 -22.07 1.36
N ARG A 490 -13.70 -22.27 1.62
CA ARG A 490 -12.90 -21.37 2.48
C ARG A 490 -12.77 -19.97 1.90
N LEU A 491 -12.52 -19.85 0.60
CA LEU A 491 -12.44 -18.57 -0.11
C LEU A 491 -13.80 -17.88 -0.17
N GLN A 492 -14.89 -18.62 -0.41
CA GLN A 492 -16.25 -18.09 -0.36
C GLN A 492 -16.57 -17.51 1.03
N GLY A 493 -16.27 -18.25 2.11
CA GLY A 493 -16.47 -17.74 3.48
C GLY A 493 -15.66 -16.48 3.80
N ILE A 494 -14.46 -16.33 3.23
CA ILE A 494 -13.66 -15.09 3.36
C ILE A 494 -14.26 -13.94 2.54
N VAL A 495 -14.79 -14.21 1.34
CA VAL A 495 -15.49 -13.20 0.52
C VAL A 495 -16.79 -12.76 1.20
N GLU A 496 -17.54 -13.68 1.80
CA GLU A 496 -18.74 -13.38 2.60
C GLU A 496 -18.39 -12.56 3.84
N GLN A 497 -17.37 -12.95 4.62
CA GLN A 497 -16.87 -12.14 5.74
C GLN A 497 -16.48 -10.73 5.29
N ARG A 498 -15.73 -10.61 4.18
CA ARG A 498 -15.30 -9.31 3.64
C ARG A 498 -16.46 -8.45 3.14
N ASN A 499 -17.51 -9.07 2.59
CA ASN A 499 -18.73 -8.37 2.21
C ASN A 499 -19.50 -7.85 3.44
N GLU A 500 -19.57 -8.60 4.54
CA GLU A 500 -20.15 -8.09 5.79
C GLU A 500 -19.28 -7.01 6.44
N GLU A 501 -17.95 -7.15 6.43
CA GLU A 501 -17.02 -6.08 6.85
C GLU A 501 -17.28 -4.79 6.05
N ILE A 502 -17.37 -4.88 4.73
CA ILE A 502 -17.70 -3.76 3.82
C ILE A 502 -19.07 -3.16 4.14
N LYS A 503 -20.13 -3.95 4.34
CA LYS A 503 -21.46 -3.45 4.74
C LYS A 503 -21.42 -2.69 6.05
N THR A 504 -20.71 -3.18 7.07
CA THR A 504 -20.61 -2.46 8.36
C THR A 504 -19.80 -1.17 8.24
N LEU A 505 -18.84 -1.09 7.32
CA LEU A 505 -18.10 0.14 7.02
C LEU A 505 -18.95 1.14 6.22
N GLN A 506 -19.76 0.67 5.26
CA GLN A 506 -20.73 1.49 4.53
C GLN A 506 -21.79 2.09 5.46
N GLN A 507 -22.33 1.30 6.39
CA GLN A 507 -23.27 1.81 7.40
C GLN A 507 -22.60 2.90 8.26
N LYS A 508 -21.41 2.63 8.82
CA LYS A 508 -20.65 3.63 9.61
C LYS A 508 -20.33 4.89 8.83
N LEU A 509 -20.11 4.79 7.52
CA LEU A 509 -19.88 5.96 6.66
C LEU A 509 -21.16 6.80 6.54
N SER A 510 -22.31 6.15 6.31
CA SER A 510 -23.62 6.82 6.21
C SER A 510 -24.06 7.43 7.55
N ASP A 511 -23.86 6.71 8.67
CA ASP A 511 -24.09 7.23 10.02
C ASP A 511 -23.25 8.49 10.27
N ASN A 512 -21.95 8.43 9.91
CA ASN A 512 -21.03 9.56 10.07
C ASN A 512 -21.45 10.76 9.19
N GLU A 513 -21.76 10.54 7.91
CA GLU A 513 -22.26 11.56 6.99
C GLU A 513 -23.54 12.22 7.54
N GLN A 514 -24.48 11.44 8.08
CA GLN A 514 -25.66 11.97 8.75
C GLN A 514 -25.30 12.82 9.98
N THR A 515 -24.35 12.40 10.82
CA THR A 515 -23.90 13.24 11.95
C THR A 515 -23.25 14.54 11.48
N VAL A 516 -22.44 14.51 10.42
CA VAL A 516 -21.84 15.69 9.80
C VAL A 516 -22.92 16.65 9.30
N CYS A 517 -23.93 16.16 8.58
CA CYS A 517 -25.08 16.97 8.15
C CYS A 517 -25.82 17.61 9.34
N THR A 518 -26.15 16.84 10.41
CA THR A 518 -26.83 17.44 11.57
C THR A 518 -25.96 18.46 12.30
N ASN A 519 -24.64 18.29 12.32
CA ASN A 519 -23.71 19.24 12.94
C ASN A 519 -23.54 20.50 12.08
N TYR A 520 -23.51 20.36 10.76
CA TYR A 520 -23.54 21.48 9.82
C TYR A 520 -24.82 22.32 10.00
N SER A 521 -26.01 21.70 10.07
CA SER A 521 -27.26 22.41 10.35
C SER A 521 -27.25 23.16 11.69
N LYS A 522 -26.67 22.57 12.75
CA LYS A 522 -26.47 23.25 14.05
C LYS A 522 -25.56 24.48 13.90
N VAL A 523 -24.42 24.34 13.22
CA VAL A 523 -23.49 25.46 12.95
C VAL A 523 -24.18 26.58 12.20
N CYS A 524 -24.91 26.29 11.11
CA CYS A 524 -25.67 27.30 10.38
C CYS A 524 -26.69 28.03 11.28
N SER A 525 -27.43 27.30 12.14
CA SER A 525 -28.39 27.92 13.07
C SER A 525 -27.70 28.84 14.10
N ILE A 526 -26.52 28.45 14.60
CA ILE A 526 -25.72 29.27 15.53
C ILE A 526 -25.23 30.53 14.81
N THR A 527 -24.67 30.41 13.60
CA THR A 527 -24.20 31.57 12.82
C THR A 527 -25.31 32.57 12.53
N GLU A 528 -26.53 32.12 12.21
CA GLU A 528 -27.66 33.01 11.97
C GLU A 528 -28.15 33.69 13.27
N THR A 529 -28.22 32.98 14.41
CA THR A 529 -28.50 33.65 15.70
C THR A 529 -27.43 34.67 16.07
N TYR A 530 -26.17 34.41 15.75
CA TYR A 530 -25.06 35.33 15.99
C TYR A 530 -25.18 36.60 15.15
N LYS A 531 -25.49 36.45 13.86
CA LYS A 531 -25.77 37.54 12.92
C LYS A 531 -26.96 38.39 13.40
N GLN A 532 -28.02 37.77 13.93
CA GLN A 532 -29.15 38.49 14.51
C GLN A 532 -28.75 39.27 15.78
N CYS A 533 -27.92 38.70 16.66
CA CYS A 533 -27.36 39.45 17.80
C CYS A 533 -26.45 40.61 17.37
N LEU A 534 -25.66 40.45 16.31
CA LEU A 534 -24.82 41.49 15.73
C LEU A 534 -25.66 42.66 15.19
N ILE A 535 -26.75 42.37 14.47
CA ILE A 535 -27.70 43.36 13.96
C ILE A 535 -28.30 44.18 15.11
N VAL A 536 -28.77 43.52 16.18
CA VAL A 536 -29.31 44.21 17.36
C VAL A 536 -28.26 45.09 18.04
N LEU A 537 -27.02 44.60 18.21
CA LEU A 537 -25.94 45.36 18.85
C LEU A 537 -25.54 46.61 18.03
N ILE A 538 -25.46 46.49 16.70
CA ILE A 538 -25.17 47.61 15.80
C ILE A 538 -26.35 48.60 15.78
N GLY A 539 -27.60 48.13 15.82
CA GLY A 539 -28.78 48.99 15.94
C GLY A 539 -28.78 49.82 17.23
N ILE A 540 -28.47 49.21 18.38
CA ILE A 540 -28.32 49.91 19.66
C ILE A 540 -27.18 50.93 19.60
N TYR A 541 -26.03 50.58 19.03
CA TYR A 541 -24.91 51.51 18.87
C TYR A 541 -25.27 52.69 17.95
N SER A 542 -25.94 52.45 16.82
CA SER A 542 -26.42 53.51 15.92
C SER A 542 -27.41 54.45 16.62
N PHE A 543 -28.31 53.92 17.45
CA PHE A 543 -29.23 54.73 18.25
C PHE A 543 -28.50 55.63 19.25
N VAL A 544 -27.52 55.09 19.99
CA VAL A 544 -26.68 55.86 20.92
C VAL A 544 -25.89 56.94 20.19
N CYS A 545 -25.32 56.65 19.02
CA CYS A 545 -24.66 57.64 18.16
C CYS A 545 -25.60 58.78 17.73
N SER A 546 -26.84 58.47 17.31
CA SER A 546 -27.86 59.48 16.96
C SER A 546 -28.20 60.38 18.16
N VAL A 547 -28.44 59.79 19.34
CA VAL A 547 -28.78 60.54 20.56
C VAL A 547 -27.65 61.47 21.01
N ILE A 548 -26.39 61.06 20.83
CA ILE A 548 -25.21 61.86 21.20
C ILE A 548 -24.79 62.83 20.06
N LYS A 549 -25.43 62.78 18.89
CA LYS A 549 -25.04 63.51 17.65
C LYS A 549 -23.56 63.31 17.25
N VAL A 550 -23.02 62.10 17.46
CA VAL A 550 -21.66 61.73 17.09
C VAL A 550 -21.68 60.65 16.01
N SER A 551 -20.95 60.86 14.92
CA SER A 551 -20.88 59.90 13.83
C SER A 551 -20.29 58.55 14.28
N PRO A 552 -20.86 57.41 13.82
CA PRO A 552 -20.38 56.09 14.21
C PRO A 552 -18.93 55.85 13.78
N HIS A 553 -18.20 55.06 14.56
CA HIS A 553 -16.78 54.78 14.27
C HIS A 553 -16.61 54.04 12.93
N LYS A 554 -15.60 54.40 12.13
CA LYS A 554 -15.44 53.91 10.74
C LYS A 554 -15.45 52.39 10.59
N GLN A 555 -14.90 51.67 11.57
CA GLN A 555 -14.91 50.20 11.59
C GLN A 555 -16.33 49.62 11.78
N VAL A 556 -17.20 50.31 12.52
CA VAL A 556 -18.59 49.90 12.72
C VAL A 556 -19.43 50.19 11.47
N SER A 557 -19.18 51.30 10.76
CA SER A 557 -19.76 51.52 9.44
C SER A 557 -19.34 50.45 8.43
N TYR A 558 -18.04 50.15 8.33
CA TYR A 558 -17.54 49.09 7.44
C TYR A 558 -18.18 47.72 7.71
N VAL A 559 -18.42 47.39 8.98
CA VAL A 559 -19.16 46.17 9.39
C VAL A 559 -20.64 46.27 9.00
N ALA A 560 -21.31 47.39 9.30
CA ALA A 560 -22.71 47.58 8.97
C ALA A 560 -22.95 47.50 7.45
N ASP A 561 -22.06 48.10 6.65
CA ASP A 561 -22.08 48.03 5.18
C ASP A 561 -21.88 46.57 4.69
N ARG A 562 -20.92 45.81 5.25
CA ARG A 562 -20.70 44.39 4.90
C ARG A 562 -21.92 43.51 5.21
N PHE A 563 -22.64 43.78 6.30
CA PHE A 563 -23.86 43.04 6.67
C PHE A 563 -25.16 43.70 6.17
N ASN A 564 -25.06 44.75 5.35
CA ASN A 564 -26.17 45.48 4.74
C ASN A 564 -27.19 46.04 5.77
N ILE A 565 -26.70 46.49 6.93
CA ILE A 565 -27.48 46.97 8.08
C ILE A 565 -27.71 48.49 7.96
N PRO A 566 -28.97 48.99 7.91
CA PRO A 566 -29.24 50.42 7.80
C PRO A 566 -28.83 51.21 9.05
N LEU A 567 -27.72 51.95 8.96
CA LEU A 567 -27.34 52.94 9.97
C LEU A 567 -28.22 54.19 9.84
N ARG A 568 -28.97 54.52 10.90
CA ARG A 568 -29.61 55.84 11.00
C ARG A 568 -28.53 56.88 11.30
N VAL A 569 -28.18 57.64 10.28
CA VAL A 569 -27.40 58.88 10.39
C VAL A 569 -28.32 60.02 10.01
N ASP A 570 -28.91 60.67 11.02
CA ASP A 570 -29.71 61.87 10.82
C ASP A 570 -28.83 62.97 10.21
N LYS A 571 -29.09 63.30 8.94
CA LYS A 571 -28.30 64.26 8.16
C LYS A 571 -29.08 65.57 8.09
N ASP A 572 -28.74 66.49 8.98
CA ASP A 572 -29.38 67.82 9.07
C ASP A 572 -29.35 68.54 7.70
N SER A 573 -30.49 68.60 7.01
CA SER A 573 -30.76 69.49 5.88
C SER A 573 -32.19 70.00 5.96
N SER A 574 -32.34 71.30 6.19
CA SER A 574 -33.63 71.98 6.26
C SER A 574 -34.29 72.06 4.88
N ASP A 575 -35.58 71.73 4.79
CA ASP A 575 -36.54 72.62 4.13
C ASP A 575 -37.99 72.35 4.59
N ASN A 576 -38.87 73.32 4.39
CA ASN A 576 -40.26 73.29 4.85
C ASN A 576 -41.20 72.68 3.80
N SER A 577 -42.20 71.89 4.22
CA SER A 577 -43.58 72.07 3.75
C SER A 577 -44.61 71.35 4.64
N ILE A 578 -45.89 71.57 4.35
CA ILE A 578 -47.07 71.24 5.17
C ILE A 578 -47.99 70.25 4.41
N ALA A 579 -48.80 69.51 5.18
CA ALA A 579 -50.03 68.76 4.83
C ALA A 579 -49.95 67.31 4.34
N SER A 580 -50.89 66.52 4.89
CA SER A 580 -51.55 65.32 4.32
C SER A 580 -50.71 64.05 4.08
N ASP A 581 -51.28 62.83 4.19
CA ASP A 581 -52.64 62.44 4.60
C ASP A 581 -52.67 61.07 5.33
N LEU A 582 -53.85 60.64 5.77
CA LEU A 582 -54.09 59.31 6.36
C LEU A 582 -53.98 58.17 5.32
N VAL A 583 -53.68 56.94 5.78
CA VAL A 583 -54.65 55.82 5.79
C VAL A 583 -54.02 54.54 6.39
N VAL A 584 -54.86 53.72 7.04
CA VAL A 584 -54.53 52.41 7.62
C VAL A 584 -54.43 51.33 6.54
N ALA A 585 -53.45 50.43 6.66
CA ALA A 585 -53.49 49.12 6.00
C ALA A 585 -52.71 48.06 6.81
N ASP A 586 -53.44 47.22 7.57
CA ASP A 586 -52.90 45.93 8.00
C ASP A 586 -52.74 44.99 6.79
N LYS A 587 -51.57 44.35 6.67
CA LYS A 587 -51.45 42.96 6.20
C LYS A 587 -50.04 42.40 6.46
N PRO A 588 -49.93 41.14 6.91
CA PRO A 588 -48.65 40.44 6.88
C PRO A 588 -48.26 40.09 5.43
N ILE A 589 -46.96 39.94 5.20
CA ILE A 589 -46.42 39.31 3.99
C ILE A 589 -45.67 38.06 4.45
N ASP A 590 -46.17 36.92 4.00
CA ASP A 590 -45.51 35.62 4.04
C ASP A 590 -44.89 35.34 2.66
N GLU A 591 -44.16 34.23 2.54
CA GLU A 591 -43.68 33.61 1.30
C GLU A 591 -42.85 34.49 0.33
N HIS A 592 -41.52 34.34 0.39
CA HIS A 592 -40.74 34.01 -0.82
C HIS A 592 -39.33 33.50 -0.47
N LEU A 593 -39.19 32.16 -0.39
CA LEU A 593 -38.01 31.33 -0.77
C LEU A 593 -38.18 29.91 -0.20
N GLY A 594 -39.15 29.17 -0.76
CA GLY A 594 -39.64 27.91 -0.19
C GLY A 594 -39.62 26.70 -1.12
N GLN A 595 -38.89 26.72 -2.25
CA GLN A 595 -38.79 25.53 -3.11
C GLN A 595 -37.58 25.54 -4.05
N GLU A 596 -36.61 24.65 -3.77
CA GLU A 596 -36.08 23.71 -4.78
C GLU A 596 -35.26 22.60 -4.07
N CYS A 597 -35.95 21.55 -3.63
CA CYS A 597 -35.33 20.30 -3.20
C CYS A 597 -36.21 19.11 -3.62
N ALA A 598 -36.26 18.87 -4.93
CA ALA A 598 -37.06 17.82 -5.56
C ALA A 598 -36.16 16.67 -6.04
N THR A 599 -35.46 16.00 -5.10
CA THR A 599 -34.67 14.81 -5.38
C THR A 599 -35.56 13.63 -5.76
N LYS A 600 -35.82 13.48 -7.07
CA LYS A 600 -36.31 12.22 -7.62
C LYS A 600 -35.29 11.11 -7.33
N GLN A 601 -35.80 9.94 -6.94
CA GLN A 601 -34.99 8.73 -6.81
C GLN A 601 -34.58 8.25 -8.22
N THR A 602 -33.28 8.25 -8.49
CA THR A 602 -32.68 7.47 -9.59
C THR A 602 -31.35 6.90 -9.09
N GLU A 603 -31.17 5.60 -9.21
CA GLU A 603 -29.99 4.89 -8.70
C GLU A 603 -28.84 4.92 -9.74
N SER A 604 -27.77 5.69 -9.49
CA SER A 604 -26.46 5.43 -10.11
C SER A 604 -25.32 6.20 -9.43
N ALA A 605 -24.20 5.51 -9.22
CA ALA A 605 -23.00 5.96 -8.49
C ALA A 605 -22.42 7.35 -8.87
N THR A 606 -22.12 8.18 -7.86
CA THR A 606 -21.00 9.18 -7.88
C THR A 606 -20.69 9.72 -6.47
N THR A 607 -20.17 8.89 -5.56
CA THR A 607 -19.96 9.24 -4.14
C THR A 607 -18.82 10.24 -3.87
N THR A 608 -18.02 10.61 -4.88
CA THR A 608 -16.77 11.36 -4.70
C THR A 608 -16.93 12.88 -4.69
N THR A 609 -18.02 13.41 -5.28
CA THR A 609 -18.16 14.85 -5.56
C THR A 609 -18.72 15.63 -4.37
N THR A 610 -19.62 15.03 -3.59
CA THR A 610 -20.36 15.69 -2.50
C THR A 610 -19.46 16.16 -1.36
N THR A 611 -18.47 15.34 -0.98
CA THR A 611 -17.58 15.58 0.16
C THR A 611 -16.72 16.83 -0.02
N SER A 612 -16.30 17.12 -1.25
CA SER A 612 -15.50 18.31 -1.57
C SER A 612 -16.27 19.61 -1.33
N ILE A 613 -17.55 19.64 -1.73
CA ILE A 613 -18.41 20.83 -1.63
C ILE A 613 -18.74 21.14 -0.16
N ILE A 614 -18.96 20.11 0.65
CA ILE A 614 -19.20 20.27 2.09
C ILE A 614 -17.95 20.81 2.80
N GLY A 615 -16.75 20.34 2.41
CA GLY A 615 -15.48 20.84 2.93
C GLY A 615 -15.28 22.34 2.69
N SER A 616 -15.40 22.80 1.44
CA SER A 616 -15.25 24.23 1.11
C SER A 616 -16.29 25.12 1.80
N ASN A 617 -17.52 24.62 1.97
CA ASN A 617 -18.57 25.37 2.64
C ASN A 617 -18.34 25.49 4.16
N PHE A 618 -17.75 24.46 4.79
CA PHE A 618 -17.38 24.51 6.20
C PHE A 618 -16.22 25.50 6.45
N GLU A 619 -15.25 25.57 5.55
CA GLU A 619 -14.12 26.51 5.66
C GLU A 619 -14.59 27.97 5.56
N LEU A 620 -15.45 28.29 4.58
CA LEU A 620 -16.10 29.60 4.47
C LEU A 620 -16.96 29.97 5.68
N LEU A 621 -17.74 29.03 6.23
CA LEU A 621 -18.51 29.25 7.46
C LEU A 621 -17.62 29.46 8.69
N SER A 622 -16.45 28.82 8.74
CA SER A 622 -15.45 29.03 9.79
C SER A 622 -14.82 30.41 9.70
N GLU A 623 -14.45 30.89 8.51
CA GLU A 623 -13.92 32.25 8.33
C GLU A 623 -14.94 33.32 8.74
N GLU A 624 -16.20 33.22 8.28
CA GLU A 624 -17.23 34.19 8.64
C GLU A 624 -17.56 34.16 10.14
N ALA A 625 -17.56 32.97 10.78
CA ALA A 625 -17.75 32.84 12.23
C ALA A 625 -16.59 33.45 13.05
N ASN A 626 -15.34 33.31 12.58
CA ASN A 626 -14.18 33.94 13.20
C ASN A 626 -14.19 35.48 13.01
N LEU A 627 -14.63 35.96 11.85
CA LEU A 627 -14.84 37.38 11.61
C LEU A 627 -15.94 37.95 12.50
N HIS A 628 -17.10 37.29 12.57
CA HIS A 628 -18.20 37.58 13.50
C HIS A 628 -17.70 37.76 14.94
N LEU A 629 -16.89 36.81 15.44
CA LEU A 629 -16.33 36.85 16.80
C LEU A 629 -15.36 38.02 17.00
N THR A 630 -14.53 38.32 16.00
CA THR A 630 -13.59 39.45 15.99
C THR A 630 -14.34 40.79 16.01
N VAL A 631 -15.43 40.89 15.25
CA VAL A 631 -16.28 42.09 15.16
C VAL A 631 -16.99 42.36 16.50
N VAL A 632 -17.60 41.36 17.13
CA VAL A 632 -18.31 41.56 18.41
C VAL A 632 -17.35 41.86 19.57
N THR A 633 -16.13 41.30 19.57
CA THR A 633 -15.12 41.68 20.58
C THR A 633 -14.65 43.12 20.40
N GLN A 634 -14.48 43.60 19.17
CA GLN A 634 -14.21 45.02 18.89
C GLN A 634 -15.38 45.93 19.27
N LEU A 635 -16.63 45.58 18.91
CA LEU A 635 -17.83 46.33 19.31
C LEU A 635 -17.99 46.40 20.83
N ARG A 636 -17.76 45.30 21.55
CA ARG A 636 -17.80 45.26 23.01
C ARG A 636 -16.77 46.19 23.63
N HIS A 637 -15.54 46.21 23.12
CA HIS A 637 -14.49 47.12 23.58
C HIS A 637 -14.84 48.60 23.29
N LEU A 638 -15.45 48.89 22.13
CA LEU A 638 -15.86 50.24 21.74
C LEU A 638 -17.00 50.75 22.64
N VAL A 639 -18.02 49.92 22.90
CA VAL A 639 -19.12 50.25 23.81
C VAL A 639 -18.61 50.44 25.24
N SER A 640 -17.67 49.61 25.70
CA SER A 640 -17.07 49.74 27.04
C SER A 640 -16.35 51.08 27.22
N THR A 641 -15.53 51.49 26.25
CA THR A 641 -14.80 52.77 26.34
C THR A 641 -15.69 53.99 26.11
N PHE A 642 -16.80 53.86 25.38
CA PHE A 642 -17.85 54.89 25.33
C PHE A 642 -18.57 55.03 26.68
N ASN A 643 -18.95 53.93 27.32
CA ASN A 643 -19.61 53.95 28.63
C ASN A 643 -18.71 54.54 29.72
N GLU A 644 -17.43 54.18 29.72
CA GLU A 644 -16.42 54.75 30.62
C GLU A 644 -16.27 56.27 30.44
N LYS A 645 -16.16 56.76 29.20
CA LYS A 645 -16.14 58.20 28.90
C LYS A 645 -17.44 58.91 29.26
N TYR A 646 -18.59 58.29 29.04
CA TYR A 646 -19.88 58.87 29.42
C TYR A 646 -20.01 58.98 30.94
N SER A 647 -19.53 57.98 31.69
CA SER A 647 -19.44 58.04 33.15
C SER A 647 -18.51 59.16 33.62
N GLN A 648 -17.35 59.34 32.98
CA GLN A 648 -16.41 60.44 33.28
C GLN A 648 -17.06 61.81 33.03
N ILE A 649 -17.71 62.00 31.88
CA ILE A 649 -18.44 63.23 31.53
C ILE A 649 -19.59 63.49 32.53
N SER A 650 -20.35 62.45 32.89
CA SER A 650 -21.41 62.54 33.90
C SER A 650 -20.86 63.00 35.26
N THR A 651 -19.73 62.44 35.72
CA THR A 651 -19.08 62.92 36.95
C THR A 651 -18.54 64.34 36.84
N GLN A 652 -18.01 64.76 35.68
CA GLN A 652 -17.57 66.16 35.48
C GLN A 652 -18.74 67.14 35.49
N VAL A 653 -19.87 66.81 34.85
CA VAL A 653 -21.09 67.64 34.90
C VAL A 653 -21.62 67.72 36.33
N LEU A 654 -21.65 66.61 37.08
CA LEU A 654 -22.05 66.60 38.49
C LEU A 654 -21.15 67.51 39.36
N ILE A 655 -19.84 67.52 39.10
CA ILE A 655 -18.84 68.38 39.76
C ILE A 655 -18.93 69.86 39.32
N THR A 656 -19.59 70.16 38.18
CA THR A 656 -19.74 71.53 37.64
C THR A 656 -21.11 72.16 37.99
N VAL A 657 -22.01 71.38 38.61
CA VAL A 657 -23.36 71.81 39.05
C VAL A 657 -23.44 71.93 40.58
N LEU A 658 -22.35 71.59 41.28
CA LEU A 658 -22.11 71.80 42.72
C LEU A 658 -21.16 72.99 42.96
#